data_AF-A0A3D5MF74-F1
#
_entry.id   AF-A0A3D5MF74-F1
#
_cell.length_a   1.000
_cell.length_b   1.000
_cell.length_c   1.000
_cell.angle_alpha   90.00
_cell.angle_beta   90.00
_cell.angle_gamma   90.00
#
_symmetry.space_group_name_H-M   'P 1'
#
loop_
_entity.id
_entity.type
_entity.pdbx_description
1 polymer ?
#
loop_
_entity_poly.entity_id
_entity_poly.type
_entity_poly.pdbx_seq_one_letter_code
_entity_poly.pdbx_strand_id
1 'polypeptide(L)'
;LCPHYLDPEQAKFFANRCYLPQTALSRLLELYDDQSTGSSSRLTQFVNELLGLDPLDALIDGLMSAHNVTRIRNVVPEYRRFEGLVNGVNQDIDAIRKNAELAEANWKERRSALDDLLNEVDPLLELPEDLEERRGFEMDSGLEEAELGLVGRLQANLDRVRQAWAQRGEGDPAARRAELEQTLDATSKRLAEWQTTDGARFADIETLLAPILPDLPPFATDPMKARDQAETRARAETVRCQALLTLAKTAADTLTAVKATIQRANVRIAEIDAELAKSAADAQSLAKALASVAPHVHDETCPVCARDFQEEKKGSLSAFIASRIADLTSEASRLQSLATERAAESKRLAEAQRQQLSSERELLPEQERADLASRIPKLNGALVDLAAMTVNARVGASIMNDLASARSRLNAMNRIQDDTASAVAGADQIVRDITSTELAAYPTVAEAFEVAASTLSQRAEQAEADLSARSRARSLLSMEVEAAARLKRLRAELAVQEAKAVRIAAASQTANARRLTSRAVADAADKIRSSLVTTVFNTSLNNRWRDLFVRLAPTENFVPAFELKTVKGKTEAHLKTLHRSGVGYGNPGAMLSQGNLNTAALTLFLALHLSVPAKQPWLILDDPVQSMDDVHIAQFAALLRTLSKRLGRQIVIAVHERALFDYLALELSPAFSGDSLLTVEITRGPDGMSSADPKGFGFETDQAIAA
;
A
#
# COMPACT_ATOMS: atom_id res chain seq x y z
N LEU A 1 6.18 12.88 -60.96
CA LEU A 1 4.99 12.58 -61.79
C LEU A 1 4.23 11.42 -61.13
N CYS A 2 2.89 11.49 -61.04
CA CYS A 2 1.94 10.41 -60.65
C CYS A 2 1.56 10.08 -59.18
N PRO A 3 1.76 10.89 -58.12
CA PRO A 3 1.27 10.51 -56.78
C PRO A 3 -0.24 10.72 -56.54
N HIS A 4 -0.97 11.42 -57.43
CA HIS A 4 -2.40 11.71 -57.25
C HIS A 4 -3.36 10.73 -57.96
N TYR A 5 -2.85 9.84 -58.82
CA TYR A 5 -3.66 8.88 -59.60
C TYR A 5 -3.49 7.42 -59.14
N LEU A 6 -2.58 7.18 -58.20
CA LEU A 6 -2.30 5.87 -57.63
C LEU A 6 -2.61 5.92 -56.13
N ASP A 7 -3.20 4.84 -55.61
CA ASP A 7 -3.32 4.63 -54.17
C ASP A 7 -1.94 4.73 -53.50
N PRO A 8 -1.79 5.23 -52.26
CA PRO A 8 -0.50 5.41 -51.62
C PRO A 8 0.42 4.17 -51.66
N GLU A 9 -0.11 2.96 -51.53
CA GLU A 9 0.70 1.74 -51.67
C GLU A 9 1.19 1.52 -53.10
N GLN A 10 0.33 1.80 -54.09
CA GLN A 10 0.66 1.69 -55.51
C GLN A 10 1.63 2.79 -55.95
N ALA A 11 1.51 3.99 -55.40
CA ALA A 11 2.42 5.11 -55.64
C ALA A 11 3.83 4.80 -55.09
N LYS A 12 3.91 4.25 -53.87
CA LYS A 12 5.17 3.78 -53.27
C LYS A 12 5.77 2.63 -54.08
N PHE A 13 4.96 1.66 -54.51
CA PHE A 13 5.41 0.57 -55.39
C PHE A 13 6.00 1.12 -56.70
N PHE A 14 5.28 2.05 -57.35
CA PHE A 14 5.69 2.64 -58.62
C PHE A 14 7.02 3.41 -58.49
N ALA A 15 7.13 4.30 -57.50
CA ALA A 15 8.32 5.12 -57.28
C ALA A 15 9.58 4.28 -56.99
N ASN A 16 9.41 3.15 -56.30
CA ASN A 16 10.55 2.32 -55.89
C ASN A 16 10.90 1.20 -56.89
N ARG A 17 9.96 0.79 -57.76
CA ARG A 17 10.11 -0.44 -58.59
C ARG A 17 9.84 -0.24 -60.06
N CYS A 18 9.10 0.79 -60.46
CA CYS A 18 8.71 1.02 -61.85
C CYS A 18 9.35 2.28 -62.44
N TYR A 19 9.88 3.19 -61.62
CA TYR A 19 10.50 4.42 -62.07
C TYR A 19 11.94 4.54 -61.57
N LEU A 20 12.89 4.69 -62.50
CA LEU A 20 14.29 4.96 -62.19
C LEU A 20 14.63 6.38 -62.67
N PRO A 21 14.73 7.37 -61.77
CA PRO A 21 15.14 8.72 -62.13
C PRO A 21 16.65 8.79 -62.39
N GLN A 22 17.07 9.67 -63.30
CA GLN A 22 18.47 9.90 -63.69
C GLN A 22 19.38 10.13 -62.47
N THR A 23 18.94 10.95 -61.52
CA THR A 23 19.70 11.31 -60.31
C THR A 23 19.87 10.17 -59.31
N ALA A 24 19.01 9.14 -59.36
CA ALA A 24 19.10 8.03 -58.43
C ALA A 24 20.11 6.98 -58.88
N LEU A 25 20.33 6.78 -60.18
CA LEU A 25 21.17 5.69 -60.71
C LEU A 25 22.60 5.72 -60.13
N SER A 26 23.26 6.88 -60.16
CA SER A 26 24.64 7.05 -59.71
C SER A 26 24.83 6.89 -58.19
N ARG A 27 23.77 7.10 -57.41
CA ARG A 27 23.77 6.97 -55.94
C ARG A 27 23.00 5.75 -55.46
N LEU A 28 22.46 4.91 -56.35
CA LEU A 28 21.50 3.87 -55.98
C LEU A 28 22.16 2.83 -55.06
N LEU A 29 23.38 2.39 -55.39
CA LEU A 29 24.12 1.44 -54.57
C LEU A 29 24.50 2.06 -53.22
N GLU A 30 24.90 3.33 -53.20
CA GLU A 30 25.17 4.08 -51.96
C GLU A 30 23.91 4.19 -51.11
N LEU A 31 22.75 4.53 -51.68
CA LEU A 31 21.48 4.66 -50.97
C LEU A 31 20.99 3.33 -50.36
N TYR A 32 21.37 2.19 -50.96
CA TYR A 32 21.07 0.87 -50.40
C TYR A 32 22.11 0.41 -49.37
N ASP A 33 23.32 0.98 -49.39
CA ASP A 33 24.40 0.72 -48.41
C ASP A 33 24.38 1.71 -47.23
N ASP A 34 23.83 2.91 -47.40
CA ASP A 34 23.93 4.02 -46.45
C ASP A 34 23.21 3.68 -45.14
N GLN A 35 23.99 3.66 -44.06
CA GLN A 35 23.58 3.27 -42.72
C GLN A 35 23.63 4.49 -41.80
N SER A 36 22.62 5.34 -41.89
CA SER A 36 22.41 6.34 -40.85
C SER A 36 22.00 5.64 -39.55
N THR A 37 22.97 5.57 -38.63
CA THR A 37 22.90 5.23 -37.21
C THR A 37 21.52 4.83 -36.68
N GLY A 38 21.29 3.51 -36.57
CA GLY A 38 20.18 2.93 -35.80
C GLY A 38 18.96 2.48 -36.60
N SER A 39 18.89 2.78 -37.90
CA SER A 39 17.84 2.29 -38.80
C SER A 39 18.37 1.17 -39.70
N SER A 40 17.55 0.12 -39.91
CA SER A 40 17.83 -0.94 -40.88
C SER A 40 18.09 -0.34 -42.27
N SER A 41 19.06 -0.89 -43.03
CA SER A 41 19.38 -0.37 -44.36
C SER A 41 18.12 -0.27 -45.22
N ARG A 42 18.03 0.72 -46.13
CA ARG A 42 16.86 0.88 -47.01
C ARG A 42 16.55 -0.39 -47.80
N LEU A 43 17.59 -1.18 -48.09
CA LEU A 43 17.45 -2.51 -48.68
C LEU A 43 16.80 -3.52 -47.74
N THR A 44 17.20 -3.55 -46.46
CA THR A 44 16.62 -4.46 -45.46
C THR A 44 15.15 -4.13 -45.22
N GLN A 45 14.80 -2.84 -45.12
CA GLN A 45 13.39 -2.41 -45.08
C GLN A 45 12.65 -2.79 -46.35
N PHE A 46 13.26 -2.55 -47.51
CA PHE A 46 12.69 -2.92 -48.80
C PHE A 46 12.41 -4.42 -48.92
N VAL A 47 13.31 -5.27 -48.41
CA VAL A 47 13.15 -6.74 -48.44
C VAL A 47 12.17 -7.23 -47.37
N ASN A 48 12.12 -6.60 -46.20
CA ASN A 48 11.10 -6.89 -45.19
C ASN A 48 9.69 -6.60 -45.72
N GLU A 49 9.50 -5.45 -46.39
CA GLU A 49 8.27 -5.10 -47.09
C GLU A 49 7.98 -6.03 -48.28
N LEU A 50 9.04 -6.51 -48.97
CA LEU A 50 8.93 -7.45 -50.10
C LEU A 50 8.35 -8.79 -49.68
N LEU A 51 8.82 -9.29 -48.53
CA LEU A 51 8.54 -10.61 -48.02
C LEU A 51 7.34 -10.64 -47.06
N GLY A 52 6.77 -9.47 -46.75
CA GLY A 52 5.69 -9.34 -45.78
C GLY A 52 6.13 -9.85 -44.41
N LEU A 53 7.35 -9.52 -43.99
CA LEU A 53 7.89 -9.96 -42.69
C LEU A 53 7.38 -9.11 -41.53
N ASP A 54 6.75 -7.97 -41.79
CA ASP A 54 6.26 -7.06 -40.75
C ASP A 54 5.35 -7.73 -39.70
N PRO A 55 4.42 -8.66 -40.05
CA PRO A 55 3.64 -9.39 -39.05
C PRO A 55 4.48 -10.36 -38.22
N LEU A 56 5.52 -10.97 -38.80
CA LEU A 56 6.46 -11.84 -38.08
C LEU A 56 7.34 -11.03 -37.14
N ASP A 57 7.85 -9.88 -37.59
CA ASP A 57 8.64 -8.96 -36.78
C ASP A 57 7.80 -8.40 -35.62
N ALA A 58 6.55 -7.99 -35.88
CA ALA A 58 5.62 -7.55 -34.83
C ALA A 58 5.32 -8.65 -33.81
N LEU A 59 5.18 -9.91 -34.26
CA LEU A 59 4.96 -11.07 -33.39
C LEU A 59 6.19 -11.37 -32.53
N ILE A 60 7.40 -11.32 -33.12
CA ILE A 60 8.66 -11.51 -32.40
C ILE A 60 8.81 -10.42 -31.36
N ASP A 61 8.76 -9.14 -31.77
CA ASP A 61 8.96 -7.99 -30.89
C ASP A 61 7.93 -7.94 -29.75
N GLY A 62 6.66 -8.21 -30.04
CA GLY A 62 5.59 -8.26 -29.04
C GLY A 62 5.76 -9.39 -28.02
N LEU A 63 6.40 -10.50 -28.40
CA LEU A 63 6.61 -11.67 -27.54
C LEU A 63 8.04 -11.75 -26.96
N MET A 64 8.92 -10.80 -27.28
CA MET A 64 10.30 -10.76 -26.75
C MET A 64 10.34 -10.72 -25.22
N SER A 65 9.32 -10.14 -24.57
CA SER A 65 9.23 -10.11 -23.11
C SER A 65 9.06 -11.50 -22.49
N ALA A 66 8.51 -12.49 -23.21
CA ALA A 66 8.29 -13.84 -22.70
C ALA A 66 9.60 -14.60 -22.38
N HIS A 67 10.71 -14.20 -23.03
CA HIS A 67 12.04 -14.78 -22.86
C HIS A 67 12.71 -14.44 -21.53
N ASN A 68 12.34 -13.30 -20.92
CA ASN A 68 12.95 -12.83 -19.69
C ASN A 68 11.88 -12.35 -18.71
N VAL A 69 11.74 -13.06 -17.59
CA VAL A 69 10.75 -12.76 -16.54
C VAL A 69 10.90 -11.33 -16.01
N THR A 70 12.10 -10.77 -15.98
CA THR A 70 12.32 -9.36 -15.58
C THR A 70 11.62 -8.37 -16.51
N ARG A 71 11.55 -8.67 -17.82
CA ARG A 71 10.80 -7.85 -18.77
C ARG A 71 9.30 -7.97 -18.57
N ILE A 72 8.82 -9.17 -18.23
CA ILE A 72 7.40 -9.41 -17.89
C ILE A 72 6.99 -8.56 -16.69
N ARG A 73 7.85 -8.45 -15.67
CA ARG A 73 7.60 -7.58 -14.50
C ARG A 73 7.43 -6.10 -14.84
N ASN A 74 8.03 -5.64 -15.95
CA ASN A 74 7.91 -4.25 -16.39
C ASN A 74 6.65 -4.04 -17.24
N VAL A 75 6.30 -5.00 -18.08
CA VAL A 75 5.10 -4.94 -18.94
C VAL A 75 3.82 -5.16 -18.13
N VAL A 76 3.86 -6.06 -17.14
CA VAL A 76 2.73 -6.40 -16.27
C VAL A 76 3.17 -6.23 -14.81
N PRO A 77 3.04 -5.02 -14.23
CA PRO A 77 3.41 -4.75 -12.84
C PRO A 77 2.69 -5.67 -11.83
N GLU A 78 1.48 -6.12 -12.17
CA GLU A 78 0.68 -7.05 -11.36
C GLU A 78 1.35 -8.42 -11.20
N TYR A 79 2.18 -8.84 -12.15
CA TYR A 79 2.95 -10.08 -12.06
C TYR A 79 3.94 -10.05 -10.88
N ARG A 80 4.54 -8.88 -10.61
CA ARG A 80 5.42 -8.69 -9.44
C ARG A 80 4.64 -8.79 -8.14
N ARG A 81 3.42 -8.24 -8.09
CA ARG A 81 2.52 -8.36 -6.93
C ARG A 81 2.12 -9.82 -6.71
N PHE A 82 1.85 -10.55 -7.79
CA PHE A 82 1.53 -11.97 -7.74
C PHE A 82 2.69 -12.82 -7.20
N GLU A 83 3.93 -12.60 -7.67
CA GLU A 83 5.12 -13.26 -7.10
C GLU A 83 5.28 -12.94 -5.60
N GLY A 84 5.07 -11.67 -5.21
CA GLY A 84 5.06 -11.27 -3.80
C GLY A 84 3.99 -12.01 -2.99
N LEU A 85 2.79 -12.19 -3.54
CA LEU A 85 1.70 -12.93 -2.90
C LEU A 85 2.04 -14.42 -2.72
N VAL A 86 2.65 -15.06 -3.73
CA VAL A 86 3.11 -16.46 -3.64
C VAL A 86 4.10 -16.61 -2.48
N ASN A 87 5.11 -15.73 -2.43
CA ASN A 87 6.13 -15.79 -1.39
C ASN A 87 5.55 -15.47 0.00
N GLY A 88 4.67 -14.48 0.10
CA GLY A 88 4.03 -14.09 1.35
C GLY A 88 3.17 -15.22 1.93
N VAL A 89 2.33 -15.85 1.12
CA VAL A 89 1.48 -16.97 1.59
C VAL A 89 2.32 -18.16 2.06
N ASN A 90 3.42 -18.47 1.38
CA ASN A 90 4.31 -19.55 1.84
C ASN A 90 5.00 -19.20 3.17
N GLN A 91 5.45 -17.96 3.35
CA GLN A 91 6.01 -17.49 4.62
C GLN A 91 4.97 -17.53 5.75
N ASP A 92 3.74 -17.12 5.48
CA ASP A 92 2.64 -17.17 6.44
C ASP A 92 2.33 -18.61 6.86
N ILE A 93 2.27 -19.54 5.90
CA ILE A 93 2.10 -20.99 6.18
C ILE A 93 3.21 -21.51 7.09
N ASP A 94 4.47 -21.22 6.78
CA ASP A 94 5.61 -21.67 7.59
C ASP A 94 5.57 -21.09 9.01
N ALA A 95 5.19 -19.81 9.16
CA ALA A 95 5.05 -19.18 10.46
C ALA A 95 3.91 -19.79 11.29
N ILE A 96 2.73 -19.97 10.68
CA ILE A 96 1.56 -20.57 11.35
C ILE A 96 1.85 -22.02 11.73
N ARG A 97 2.52 -22.79 10.86
CA ARG A 97 2.90 -24.18 11.12
C ARG A 97 3.82 -24.29 12.34
N LYS A 98 4.87 -23.48 12.41
CA LYS A 98 5.77 -23.43 13.60
C LYS A 98 5.01 -23.06 14.88
N ASN A 99 4.10 -22.09 14.80
CA ASN A 99 3.26 -21.71 15.93
C ASN A 99 2.31 -22.83 16.37
N ALA A 100 1.77 -23.59 15.41
CA ALA A 100 0.92 -24.75 15.70
C ALA A 100 1.71 -25.88 16.35
N GLU A 101 2.94 -26.17 15.89
CA GLU A 101 3.84 -27.16 16.49
C GLU A 101 4.19 -26.80 17.95
N LEU A 102 4.53 -25.53 18.21
CA LEU A 102 4.78 -25.04 19.58
C LEU A 102 3.53 -25.11 20.45
N ALA A 103 2.36 -24.73 19.92
CA ALA A 103 1.09 -24.82 20.64
C ALA A 103 0.71 -26.27 20.95
N GLU A 104 1.01 -27.21 20.06
CA GLU A 104 0.79 -28.63 20.27
C GLU A 104 1.69 -29.21 21.35
N ALA A 105 2.99 -28.85 21.36
CA ALA A 105 3.91 -29.25 22.42
C ALA A 105 3.43 -28.74 23.78
N ASN A 106 3.08 -27.45 23.88
CA ASN A 106 2.57 -26.85 25.11
C ASN A 106 1.24 -27.48 25.58
N TRP A 107 0.36 -27.82 24.65
CA TRP A 107 -0.89 -28.50 24.95
C TRP A 107 -0.63 -29.90 25.53
N LYS A 108 0.27 -30.69 24.91
CA LYS A 108 0.65 -32.03 25.41
C LYS A 108 1.27 -31.98 26.80
N GLU A 109 2.16 -31.02 27.05
CA GLU A 109 2.79 -30.83 28.36
C GLU A 109 1.75 -30.51 29.44
N ARG A 110 0.86 -29.55 29.17
CA ARG A 110 -0.23 -29.19 30.10
C ARG A 110 -1.20 -30.34 30.33
N ARG A 111 -1.51 -31.11 29.29
CA ARG A 111 -2.38 -32.28 29.39
C ARG A 111 -1.77 -33.35 30.28
N SER A 112 -0.48 -33.66 30.09
CA SER A 112 0.24 -34.60 30.95
C SER A 112 0.26 -34.14 32.41
N ALA A 113 0.60 -32.86 32.66
CA ALA A 113 0.65 -32.32 34.02
C ALA A 113 -0.73 -32.31 34.70
N LEU A 114 -1.80 -32.09 33.91
CA LEU A 114 -3.16 -32.19 34.41
C LEU A 114 -3.53 -33.63 34.75
N ASP A 115 -3.24 -34.59 33.86
CA ASP A 115 -3.54 -36.00 34.08
C ASP A 115 -2.79 -36.54 35.31
N ASP A 116 -1.52 -36.14 35.52
CA ASP A 116 -0.74 -36.49 36.72
C ASP A 116 -1.39 -35.95 38.00
N LEU A 117 -1.80 -34.68 38.01
CA LEU A 117 -2.40 -34.04 39.19
C LEU A 117 -3.83 -34.54 39.46
N LEU A 118 -4.58 -34.90 38.43
CA LEU A 118 -5.90 -35.52 38.59
C LEU A 118 -5.79 -36.91 39.21
N ASN A 119 -4.78 -37.70 38.83
CA ASN A 119 -4.52 -38.99 39.47
C ASN A 119 -4.16 -38.85 40.97
N GLU A 120 -3.59 -37.73 41.41
CA GLU A 120 -3.33 -37.45 42.83
C GLU A 120 -4.59 -37.03 43.59
N VAL A 121 -5.48 -36.25 42.97
CA VAL A 121 -6.65 -35.62 43.63
C VAL A 121 -7.90 -36.49 43.59
N ASP A 122 -8.20 -37.09 42.43
CA ASP A 122 -9.35 -37.97 42.22
C ASP A 122 -9.10 -38.93 41.05
N PRO A 123 -8.59 -40.15 41.32
CA PRO A 123 -8.28 -41.15 40.29
C PRO A 123 -9.48 -41.64 39.48
N LEU A 124 -10.71 -41.39 39.95
CA LEU A 124 -11.95 -41.83 39.29
C LEU A 124 -12.59 -40.72 38.45
N LEU A 125 -12.01 -39.52 38.45
CA LEU A 125 -12.55 -38.37 37.72
C LEU A 125 -12.25 -38.46 36.22
N GLU A 126 -13.29 -38.70 35.42
CA GLU A 126 -13.21 -38.67 33.96
C GLU A 126 -13.60 -37.29 33.41
N LEU A 127 -12.70 -36.67 32.64
CA LEU A 127 -12.99 -35.40 31.96
C LEU A 127 -13.76 -35.66 30.65
N PRO A 128 -14.85 -34.90 30.34
CA PRO A 128 -15.62 -35.02 29.09
C PRO A 128 -14.72 -34.97 27.85
N GLU A 129 -14.97 -35.64 26.73
CA GLU A 129 -14.07 -35.53 25.56
C GLU A 129 -14.21 -34.19 24.80
N ASP A 130 -15.40 -33.59 24.82
CA ASP A 130 -15.68 -32.34 24.13
C ASP A 130 -15.06 -31.12 24.84
N LEU A 131 -14.48 -30.20 24.06
CA LEU A 131 -13.78 -29.04 24.60
C LEU A 131 -14.71 -27.98 25.21
N GLU A 132 -15.94 -27.83 24.71
CA GLU A 132 -16.91 -26.88 25.27
C GLU A 132 -17.49 -27.41 26.58
N GLU A 133 -17.77 -28.72 26.65
CA GLU A 133 -18.18 -29.39 27.89
C GLU A 133 -17.06 -29.35 28.94
N ARG A 134 -15.81 -29.63 28.56
CA ARG A 134 -14.64 -29.49 29.46
C ARG A 134 -14.47 -28.07 29.98
N ARG A 135 -14.75 -27.05 29.17
CA ARG A 135 -14.63 -25.65 29.58
C ARG A 135 -15.64 -25.27 30.67
N GLY A 136 -16.82 -25.89 30.64
CA GLY A 136 -17.88 -25.71 31.64
C GLY A 136 -17.78 -26.68 32.82
N PHE A 137 -16.78 -27.56 32.83
CA PHE A 137 -16.62 -28.57 33.88
C PHE A 137 -16.16 -27.91 35.19
N GLU A 138 -16.98 -28.03 36.23
CA GLU A 138 -16.62 -27.61 37.57
C GLU A 138 -16.13 -28.81 38.38
N MET A 139 -14.90 -28.71 38.89
CA MET A 139 -14.40 -29.64 39.90
C MET A 139 -15.01 -29.24 41.25
N ASP A 140 -15.85 -30.10 41.82
CA ASP A 140 -16.47 -29.88 43.12
C ASP A 140 -15.41 -29.80 44.22
N SER A 141 -15.41 -28.72 45.02
CA SER A 141 -14.55 -28.53 46.20
C SER A 141 -15.34 -28.58 47.51
N GLY A 142 -16.62 -28.94 47.45
CA GLY A 142 -17.54 -28.85 48.57
C GLY A 142 -17.17 -29.75 49.76
N LEU A 143 -16.50 -30.88 49.53
CA LEU A 143 -16.08 -31.80 50.60
C LEU A 143 -14.93 -31.23 51.43
N GLU A 144 -13.89 -30.68 50.79
CA GLU A 144 -12.72 -30.10 51.46
C GLU A 144 -13.08 -28.78 52.14
N GLU A 145 -13.90 -27.95 51.49
CA GLU A 145 -14.42 -26.72 52.08
C GLU A 145 -15.31 -27.01 53.30
N ALA A 146 -16.15 -28.05 53.24
CA ALA A 146 -16.95 -28.48 54.37
C ALA A 146 -16.09 -29.04 55.52
N GLU A 147 -15.03 -29.80 55.20
CA GLU A 147 -14.09 -30.34 56.18
C GLU A 147 -13.27 -29.24 56.86
N LEU A 148 -12.72 -28.28 56.10
CA LEU A 148 -12.04 -27.11 56.68
C LEU A 148 -12.99 -26.27 57.54
N GLY A 149 -14.23 -26.09 57.10
CA GLY A 149 -15.27 -25.44 57.88
C GLY A 149 -15.60 -26.19 59.18
N LEU A 150 -15.63 -27.53 59.15
CA LEU A 150 -15.84 -28.37 60.32
C LEU A 150 -14.65 -28.30 61.29
N VAL A 151 -13.42 -28.47 60.78
CA VAL A 151 -12.18 -28.41 61.56
C VAL A 151 -12.02 -27.03 62.22
N GLY A 152 -12.26 -25.94 61.48
CA GLY A 152 -12.21 -24.58 62.04
C GLY A 152 -13.23 -24.36 63.17
N ARG A 153 -14.45 -24.91 63.05
CA ARG A 153 -15.44 -24.89 64.14
C ARG A 153 -14.98 -25.68 65.36
N LEU A 154 -14.42 -26.88 65.15
CA LEU A 154 -13.93 -27.75 66.24
C LEU A 154 -12.70 -27.15 66.94
N GLN A 155 -11.78 -26.53 66.20
CA GLN A 155 -10.62 -25.80 66.75
C GLN A 155 -11.09 -24.63 67.62
N ALA A 156 -12.00 -23.79 67.12
CA ALA A 156 -12.56 -22.68 67.88
C ALA A 156 -13.33 -23.12 69.13
N ASN A 157 -13.95 -24.32 69.10
CA ASN A 157 -14.58 -24.91 70.28
C ASN A 157 -13.53 -25.38 71.30
N LEU A 158 -12.49 -26.08 70.84
CA LEU A 158 -11.41 -26.59 71.69
C LEU A 158 -10.65 -25.45 72.38
N ASP A 159 -10.32 -24.38 71.65
CA ASP A 159 -9.64 -23.20 72.21
C ASP A 159 -10.49 -22.48 73.26
N ARG A 160 -11.82 -22.37 73.02
CA ARG A 160 -12.76 -21.80 73.98
C ARG A 160 -12.81 -22.60 75.28
N VAL A 161 -12.89 -23.93 75.20
CA VAL A 161 -12.88 -24.81 76.38
C VAL A 161 -11.54 -24.73 77.11
N ARG A 162 -10.42 -24.73 76.38
CA ARG A 162 -9.06 -24.61 76.96
C ARG A 162 -8.88 -23.29 77.72
N GLN A 163 -9.34 -22.17 77.16
CA GLN A 163 -9.28 -20.86 77.81
C GLN A 163 -10.20 -20.77 79.03
N ALA A 164 -11.42 -21.28 78.94
CA ALA A 164 -12.36 -21.34 80.06
C ALA A 164 -11.80 -22.16 81.24
N TRP A 165 -11.10 -23.26 80.95
CA TRP A 165 -10.47 -24.10 81.97
C TRP A 165 -9.30 -23.39 82.68
N ALA A 166 -8.53 -22.57 81.94
CA ALA A 166 -7.41 -21.78 82.48
C ALA A 166 -7.84 -20.57 83.32
N GLN A 167 -9.03 -20.02 83.10
CA GLN A 167 -9.54 -18.83 83.79
C GLN A 167 -10.24 -19.11 85.12
N ARG A 168 -10.22 -20.35 85.61
CA ARG A 168 -10.78 -20.77 86.90
C ARG A 168 -9.90 -20.30 88.08
N GLY A 169 -9.71 -18.98 88.22
CA GLY A 169 -8.93 -18.33 89.27
C GLY A 169 -9.78 -17.82 90.44
N GLU A 170 -9.20 -17.79 91.64
CA GLU A 170 -9.84 -17.43 92.91
C GLU A 170 -10.15 -15.93 93.03
N GLY A 171 -11.43 -15.61 93.21
CA GLY A 171 -11.95 -14.29 93.57
C GLY A 171 -13.48 -14.34 93.67
N ASP A 172 -14.09 -13.53 94.54
CA ASP A 172 -15.56 -13.46 94.69
C ASP A 172 -16.18 -12.70 93.50
N PRO A 173 -16.82 -13.41 92.55
CA PRO A 173 -17.31 -12.79 91.34
C PRO A 173 -18.59 -11.96 91.58
N ALA A 174 -19.33 -12.23 92.67
CA ALA A 174 -20.53 -11.48 93.00
C ALA A 174 -20.20 -10.04 93.43
N ALA A 175 -19.13 -9.86 94.20
CA ALA A 175 -18.66 -8.53 94.63
C ALA A 175 -18.19 -7.67 93.44
N ARG A 176 -17.47 -8.28 92.48
CA ARG A 176 -16.95 -7.57 91.30
C ARG A 176 -18.05 -7.18 90.32
N ARG A 177 -19.13 -7.97 90.23
CA ARG A 177 -20.31 -7.67 89.42
C ARG A 177 -21.07 -6.45 89.94
N ALA A 178 -21.31 -6.37 91.25
CA ALA A 178 -22.02 -5.26 91.88
C ALA A 178 -21.29 -3.91 91.67
N GLU A 179 -19.95 -3.89 91.75
CA GLU A 179 -19.12 -2.71 91.50
C GLU A 179 -19.22 -2.21 90.04
N LEU A 180 -19.26 -3.14 89.08
CA LEU A 180 -19.41 -2.82 87.65
C LEU A 180 -20.81 -2.34 87.29
N GLU A 181 -21.86 -2.91 87.91
CA GLU A 181 -23.25 -2.44 87.76
C GLU A 181 -23.43 -1.01 88.29
N GLN A 182 -22.82 -0.68 89.44
CA GLN A 182 -22.84 0.67 90.00
C GLN A 182 -22.11 1.69 89.12
N THR A 183 -20.95 1.30 88.55
CA THR A 183 -20.18 2.15 87.63
C THR A 183 -20.94 2.41 86.32
N LEU A 184 -21.67 1.41 85.82
CA LEU A 184 -22.51 1.52 84.63
C LEU A 184 -23.65 2.52 84.84
N ASP A 185 -24.37 2.44 85.97
CA ASP A 185 -25.47 3.35 86.30
C ASP A 185 -24.99 4.81 86.42
N ALA A 186 -23.88 5.03 87.13
CA ALA A 186 -23.28 6.36 87.30
C ALA A 186 -22.86 7.00 85.95
N THR A 187 -22.29 6.22 85.04
CA THR A 187 -21.84 6.71 83.73
C THR A 187 -23.02 6.95 82.77
N SER A 188 -24.09 6.15 82.88
CA SER A 188 -25.32 6.34 82.11
C SER A 188 -26.01 7.66 82.44
N LYS A 189 -26.04 8.05 83.72
CA LYS A 189 -26.60 9.35 84.17
C LYS A 189 -25.82 10.54 83.60
N ARG A 190 -24.48 10.48 83.63
CA ARG A 190 -23.60 11.51 83.04
C ARG A 190 -23.80 11.67 81.53
N LEU A 191 -24.06 10.58 80.81
CA LEU A 191 -24.36 10.65 79.37
C LEU A 191 -25.69 11.35 79.09
N ALA A 192 -26.73 11.05 79.87
CA ALA A 192 -28.04 11.69 79.73
C ALA A 192 -27.97 13.21 79.94
N GLU A 193 -27.21 13.66 80.94
CA GLU A 193 -26.98 15.10 81.20
C GLU A 193 -26.26 15.81 80.03
N TRP A 194 -25.21 15.18 79.48
CA TRP A 194 -24.48 15.70 78.32
C TRP A 194 -25.36 15.78 77.05
N GLN A 195 -26.19 14.76 76.81
CA GLN A 195 -27.11 14.73 75.66
C GLN A 195 -28.11 15.89 75.67
N THR A 196 -28.60 16.28 76.85
CA THR A 196 -29.56 17.39 76.99
C THR A 196 -28.96 18.78 76.87
N THR A 197 -27.64 18.93 77.05
CA THR A 197 -26.97 20.24 77.06
C THR A 197 -26.14 20.45 75.78
N ASP A 198 -24.97 19.82 75.70
CA ASP A 198 -24.05 19.95 74.57
C ASP A 198 -24.49 19.12 73.36
N GLY A 199 -25.15 17.98 73.58
CA GLY A 199 -25.68 17.11 72.53
C GLY A 199 -26.69 17.79 71.60
N ALA A 200 -27.52 18.70 72.14
CA ALA A 200 -28.50 19.44 71.35
C ALA A 200 -27.86 20.34 70.29
N ARG A 201 -26.72 20.98 70.61
CA ARG A 201 -25.98 21.83 69.65
C ARG A 201 -25.39 21.02 68.49
N PHE A 202 -25.03 19.76 68.71
CA PHE A 202 -24.57 18.88 67.64
C PHE A 202 -25.71 18.49 66.68
N ALA A 203 -26.92 18.29 67.20
CA ALA A 203 -28.10 18.01 66.38
C ALA A 203 -28.47 19.19 65.46
N ASP A 204 -28.26 20.43 65.91
CA ASP A 204 -28.47 21.63 65.09
C ASP A 204 -27.49 21.69 63.90
N ILE A 205 -26.21 21.37 64.13
CA ILE A 205 -25.19 21.30 63.07
C ILE A 205 -25.45 20.13 62.12
N GLU A 206 -25.88 18.98 62.64
CA GLU A 206 -26.28 17.82 61.84
C GLU A 206 -27.43 18.19 60.88
N THR A 207 -28.43 18.92 61.37
CA THR A 207 -29.56 19.42 60.57
C THR A 207 -29.12 20.41 59.50
N LEU A 208 -28.16 21.29 59.80
CA LEU A 208 -27.59 22.25 58.85
C LEU A 208 -26.80 21.56 57.72
N LEU A 209 -26.04 20.51 58.06
CA LEU A 209 -25.15 19.82 57.12
C LEU A 209 -25.83 18.70 56.33
N ALA A 210 -26.90 18.08 56.84
CA ALA A 210 -27.57 16.94 56.19
C ALA A 210 -27.97 17.17 54.71
N PRO A 211 -28.46 18.35 54.27
CA PRO A 211 -28.78 18.59 52.87
C PRO A 211 -27.57 18.69 51.94
N ILE A 212 -26.38 18.97 52.50
CA ILE A 212 -25.13 19.18 51.74
C ILE A 212 -24.25 17.92 51.82
N LEU A 213 -24.24 17.23 52.97
CA LEU A 213 -23.42 16.07 53.30
C LEU A 213 -24.32 14.97 53.89
N PRO A 214 -25.02 14.17 53.06
CA PRO A 214 -26.04 13.22 53.53
C PRO A 214 -25.46 12.03 54.29
N ASP A 215 -24.18 11.68 54.07
CA ASP A 215 -23.55 10.49 54.64
C ASP A 215 -22.75 10.77 55.92
N LEU A 216 -23.08 11.83 56.66
CA LEU A 216 -22.41 12.12 57.93
C LEU A 216 -22.88 11.15 59.02
N PRO A 217 -21.97 10.60 59.83
CA PRO A 217 -22.38 9.78 60.95
C PRO A 217 -23.15 10.65 61.97
N PRO A 218 -24.16 10.08 62.65
CA PRO A 218 -24.88 10.82 63.68
C PRO A 218 -23.94 11.13 64.85
N PHE A 219 -24.00 12.37 65.33
CA PHE A 219 -23.18 12.81 66.46
C PHE A 219 -23.53 12.08 67.76
N ALA A 220 -24.70 11.43 67.82
CA ALA A 220 -25.17 10.65 68.96
C ALA A 220 -24.34 9.38 69.25
N THR A 221 -23.57 8.88 68.29
CA THR A 221 -22.81 7.61 68.44
C THR A 221 -21.36 7.84 68.84
N ASP A 222 -20.69 8.80 68.21
CA ASP A 222 -19.32 9.21 68.54
C ASP A 222 -19.14 10.70 68.19
N PRO A 223 -19.36 11.61 69.16
CA PRO A 223 -19.38 13.04 68.93
C PRO A 223 -18.04 13.58 68.40
N MET A 224 -16.90 13.01 68.83
CA MET A 224 -15.58 13.47 68.42
C MET A 224 -15.26 13.02 67.00
N LYS A 225 -15.48 11.73 66.71
CA LYS A 225 -15.24 11.19 65.37
C LYS A 225 -16.21 11.78 64.34
N ALA A 226 -17.49 11.96 64.69
CA ALA A 226 -18.48 12.60 63.84
C ALA A 226 -18.09 14.06 63.54
N ARG A 227 -17.63 14.81 64.55
CA ARG A 227 -17.13 16.18 64.37
C ARG A 227 -15.90 16.25 63.46
N ASP A 228 -14.90 15.39 63.67
CA ASP A 228 -13.69 15.38 62.83
C ASP A 228 -13.99 14.96 61.39
N GLN A 229 -14.91 14.02 61.18
CA GLN A 229 -15.37 13.64 59.85
C GLN A 229 -16.20 14.73 59.18
N ALA A 230 -17.10 15.38 59.91
CA ALA A 230 -17.88 16.51 59.42
C ALA A 230 -16.97 17.68 59.03
N GLU A 231 -15.96 17.99 59.85
CA GLU A 231 -14.97 19.02 59.54
C GLU A 231 -14.16 18.66 58.28
N THR A 232 -13.65 17.44 58.21
CA THR A 232 -12.85 16.98 57.06
C THR A 232 -13.66 17.03 55.77
N ARG A 233 -14.91 16.56 55.79
CA ARG A 233 -15.79 16.54 54.62
C ARG A 233 -16.26 17.93 54.25
N ALA A 234 -16.61 18.78 55.21
CA ALA A 234 -16.97 20.16 54.93
C ALA A 234 -15.79 20.94 54.32
N ARG A 235 -14.55 20.72 54.78
CA ARG A 235 -13.34 21.28 54.14
C ARG A 235 -13.17 20.78 52.71
N ALA A 236 -13.26 19.47 52.49
CA ALA A 236 -13.12 18.87 51.17
C ALA A 236 -14.19 19.37 50.19
N GLU A 237 -15.43 19.47 50.65
CA GLU A 237 -16.56 19.95 49.86
C GLU A 237 -16.43 21.45 49.53
N THR A 238 -15.96 22.26 50.48
CA THR A 238 -15.63 23.68 50.21
C THR A 238 -14.56 23.81 49.14
N VAL A 239 -13.47 23.03 49.22
CA VAL A 239 -12.40 23.01 48.20
C VAL A 239 -12.95 22.55 46.85
N ARG A 240 -13.79 21.51 46.83
CA ARG A 240 -14.43 20.99 45.61
C ARG A 240 -15.31 22.05 44.94
N CYS A 241 -16.17 22.71 45.72
CA CYS A 241 -17.03 23.78 45.22
C CYS A 241 -16.20 24.95 44.65
N GLN A 242 -15.13 25.35 45.35
CA GLN A 242 -14.22 26.42 44.88
C GLN A 242 -13.47 26.03 43.60
N ALA A 243 -13.00 24.79 43.50
CA ALA A 243 -12.32 24.29 42.30
C ALA A 243 -13.25 24.27 41.09
N LEU A 244 -14.49 23.79 41.25
CA LEU A 244 -15.49 23.76 40.18
C LEU A 244 -15.88 25.17 39.71
N LEU A 245 -16.07 26.12 40.63
CA LEU A 245 -16.35 27.51 40.28
C LEU A 245 -15.16 28.16 39.56
N THR A 246 -13.92 27.85 39.96
CA THR A 246 -12.70 28.35 39.30
C THR A 246 -12.55 27.77 37.89
N LEU A 247 -12.80 26.47 37.72
CA LEU A 247 -12.79 25.81 36.42
C LEU A 247 -13.83 26.40 35.49
N ALA A 248 -15.08 26.53 35.94
CA ALA A 248 -16.16 27.10 35.13
C ALA A 248 -15.92 28.58 34.79
N LYS A 249 -15.30 29.36 35.69
CA LYS A 249 -14.87 30.73 35.40
C LYS A 249 -13.79 30.76 34.31
N THR A 250 -12.79 29.90 34.43
CA THR A 250 -11.70 29.80 33.44
C THR A 250 -12.25 29.39 32.07
N ALA A 251 -13.17 28.42 32.02
CA ALA A 251 -13.85 27.98 30.80
C ALA A 251 -14.72 29.10 30.17
N ALA A 252 -15.37 29.94 30.99
CA ALA A 252 -16.12 31.10 30.50
C ALA A 252 -15.20 32.19 29.91
N ASP A 253 -14.08 32.48 30.59
CA ASP A 253 -13.09 33.45 30.13
C ASP A 253 -12.42 32.99 28.82
N THR A 254 -12.04 31.71 28.73
CA THR A 254 -11.47 31.12 27.51
C THR A 254 -12.48 31.10 26.36
N LEU A 255 -13.75 30.73 26.62
CA LEU A 255 -14.78 30.77 25.59
C LEU A 255 -14.96 32.17 25.02
N THR A 256 -14.93 33.19 25.86
CA THR A 256 -15.04 34.59 25.43
C THR A 256 -13.85 34.99 24.54
N ALA A 257 -12.62 34.63 24.93
CA ALA A 257 -11.42 34.89 24.14
C ALA A 257 -11.39 34.13 22.81
N VAL A 258 -11.84 32.88 22.80
CA VAL A 258 -11.93 32.02 21.61
C VAL A 258 -12.97 32.56 20.64
N LYS A 259 -14.17 32.96 21.12
CA LYS A 259 -15.21 33.59 20.28
C LYS A 259 -14.70 34.87 19.62
N ALA A 260 -13.99 35.72 20.35
CA ALA A 260 -13.36 36.92 19.78
C ALA A 260 -12.28 36.58 18.74
N THR A 261 -11.57 35.46 18.90
CA THR A 261 -10.57 34.98 17.94
C THR A 261 -11.21 34.43 16.67
N ILE A 262 -12.30 33.66 16.79
CA ILE A 262 -13.11 33.17 15.66
C ILE A 262 -13.67 34.35 14.85
N GLN A 263 -14.23 35.35 15.52
CA GLN A 263 -14.76 36.54 14.84
C GLN A 263 -13.65 37.28 14.06
N ARG A 264 -12.48 37.50 14.67
CA ARG A 264 -11.34 38.15 14.00
C ARG A 264 -10.82 37.34 12.82
N ALA A 265 -10.68 36.02 12.97
CA ALA A 265 -10.21 35.14 11.89
C ALA A 265 -11.20 35.11 10.71
N ASN A 266 -12.51 35.06 10.98
CA ASN A 266 -13.54 35.12 9.94
C ASN A 266 -13.49 36.45 9.17
N VAL A 267 -13.35 37.59 9.86
CA VAL A 267 -13.19 38.90 9.21
C VAL A 267 -11.94 38.93 8.35
N ARG A 268 -10.79 38.45 8.87
CA ARG A 268 -9.52 38.44 8.13
C ARG A 268 -9.56 37.55 6.90
N ILE A 269 -10.16 36.36 6.99
CA ILE A 269 -10.33 35.46 5.84
C ILE A 269 -11.21 36.13 4.78
N ALA A 270 -12.30 36.81 5.17
CA ALA A 270 -13.16 37.53 4.24
C ALA A 270 -12.43 38.70 3.54
N GLU A 271 -11.56 39.43 4.26
CA GLU A 271 -10.70 40.46 3.66
C GLU A 271 -9.74 39.87 2.63
N ILE A 272 -9.05 38.77 2.97
CA ILE A 272 -8.10 38.10 2.07
C ILE A 272 -8.84 37.53 0.84
N ASP A 273 -10.00 36.90 1.02
CA ASP A 273 -10.80 36.38 -0.08
C ASP A 273 -11.29 37.52 -1.00
N ALA A 274 -11.63 38.69 -0.46
CA ALA A 274 -11.99 39.88 -1.23
C ALA A 274 -10.81 40.49 -2.00
N GLU A 275 -9.58 40.39 -1.47
CA GLU A 275 -8.35 40.77 -2.19
C GLU A 275 -7.98 39.77 -3.29
N LEU A 276 -8.07 38.47 -3.01
CA LEU A 276 -7.82 37.40 -3.99
C LEU A 276 -8.82 37.46 -5.15
N ALA A 277 -10.08 37.81 -4.90
CA ALA A 277 -11.10 37.96 -5.94
C ALA A 277 -10.84 39.12 -6.91
N LYS A 278 -9.99 40.09 -6.55
CA LYS A 278 -9.68 41.27 -7.40
C LYS A 278 -8.53 41.02 -8.39
N SER A 279 -7.79 39.93 -8.27
CA SER A 279 -6.56 39.69 -9.04
C SER A 279 -6.66 38.47 -9.97
N ALA A 280 -6.06 38.56 -11.16
CA ALA A 280 -6.20 37.57 -12.22
C ALA A 280 -5.35 36.30 -12.00
N ALA A 281 -5.96 35.13 -12.24
CA ALA A 281 -5.38 33.80 -11.96
C ALA A 281 -4.19 33.38 -12.85
N ASP A 282 -3.92 34.09 -13.95
CA ASP A 282 -2.96 33.67 -14.98
C ASP A 282 -1.67 34.53 -15.05
N ALA A 283 -1.36 35.28 -14.00
CA ALA A 283 -0.19 36.16 -14.01
C ALA A 283 1.15 35.41 -14.16
N GLN A 284 1.28 34.23 -13.53
CA GLN A 284 2.53 33.47 -13.51
C GLN A 284 2.78 32.69 -14.81
N SER A 285 1.73 32.14 -15.42
CA SER A 285 1.82 31.45 -16.72
C SER A 285 2.13 32.45 -17.84
N LEU A 286 1.48 33.62 -17.81
CA LEU A 286 1.73 34.71 -18.75
C LEU A 286 3.13 35.30 -18.60
N ALA A 287 3.63 35.49 -17.36
CA ALA A 287 5.00 35.94 -17.13
C ALA A 287 6.05 34.96 -17.68
N LYS A 288 5.85 33.64 -17.50
CA LYS A 288 6.73 32.61 -18.06
C LYS A 288 6.68 32.57 -19.59
N ALA A 289 5.50 32.70 -20.18
CA ALA A 289 5.34 32.76 -21.64
C ALA A 289 6.05 34.00 -22.21
N LEU A 290 5.86 35.17 -21.61
CA LEU A 290 6.54 36.41 -22.01
C LEU A 290 8.07 36.32 -21.84
N ALA A 291 8.55 35.70 -20.76
CA ALA A 291 9.98 35.48 -20.53
C ALA A 291 10.60 34.51 -21.56
N SER A 292 9.84 33.55 -22.09
CA SER A 292 10.31 32.64 -23.15
C SER A 292 10.38 33.30 -24.53
N VAL A 293 9.60 34.36 -24.76
CA VAL A 293 9.60 35.12 -26.01
C VAL A 293 10.69 36.21 -26.01
N ALA A 294 11.07 36.72 -24.83
CA ALA A 294 12.06 37.79 -24.68
C ALA A 294 13.41 37.56 -25.41
N PRO A 295 14.00 36.34 -25.44
CA PRO A 295 15.25 36.07 -26.18
C PRO A 295 15.13 36.17 -27.71
N HIS A 296 13.90 36.13 -28.25
CA HIS A 296 13.61 36.15 -29.68
C HIS A 296 13.20 37.55 -30.18
N VAL A 297 13.27 38.57 -29.32
CA VAL A 297 13.03 39.97 -29.68
C VAL A 297 14.35 40.58 -30.13
N HIS A 298 14.53 40.71 -31.44
CA HIS A 298 15.77 41.22 -32.05
C HIS A 298 15.62 42.65 -32.60
N ASP A 299 14.38 43.10 -32.82
CA ASP A 299 13.99 44.42 -33.30
C ASP A 299 12.68 44.88 -32.62
N GLU A 300 12.13 46.02 -33.04
CA GLU A 300 10.85 46.55 -32.53
C GLU A 300 9.63 45.83 -33.15
N THR A 301 9.85 44.80 -33.95
CA THR A 301 8.80 44.01 -34.59
C THR A 301 8.37 42.88 -33.65
N CYS A 302 7.06 42.77 -33.37
CA CYS A 302 6.56 41.71 -32.51
C CYS A 302 6.77 40.32 -33.16
N PRO A 303 7.46 39.36 -32.51
CA PRO A 303 7.74 38.04 -33.09
C PRO A 303 6.51 37.12 -33.18
N VAL A 304 5.37 37.53 -32.61
CA VAL A 304 4.13 36.73 -32.60
C VAL A 304 3.13 37.24 -33.65
N CYS A 305 2.92 38.55 -33.76
CA CYS A 305 1.95 39.14 -34.68
C CYS A 305 2.56 40.00 -35.79
N ALA A 306 3.90 40.07 -35.88
CA ALA A 306 4.66 40.83 -36.88
C ALA A 306 4.34 42.33 -36.95
N ARG A 307 3.72 42.90 -35.91
CA ARG A 307 3.37 44.32 -35.83
C ARG A 307 4.56 45.12 -35.30
N ASP A 308 4.83 46.27 -35.91
CA ASP A 308 5.85 47.21 -35.43
C ASP A 308 5.37 47.92 -34.14
N PHE A 309 6.15 47.80 -33.07
CA PHE A 309 5.84 48.37 -31.77
C PHE A 309 6.13 49.87 -31.68
N GLN A 310 6.86 50.45 -32.64
CA GLN A 310 7.11 51.89 -32.67
C GLN A 310 5.83 52.74 -32.84
N GLU A 311 4.76 52.15 -33.38
CA GLU A 311 3.44 52.79 -33.50
C GLU A 311 2.85 53.21 -32.15
N GLU A 312 3.22 52.53 -31.05
CA GLU A 312 2.64 52.71 -29.71
C GLU A 312 3.29 53.84 -28.89
N LYS A 313 4.45 54.38 -29.31
CA LYS A 313 5.22 55.44 -28.60
C LYS A 313 5.49 55.17 -27.10
N LYS A 314 5.64 53.91 -26.69
CA LYS A 314 5.83 53.48 -25.28
C LYS A 314 7.27 53.03 -24.92
N GLY A 315 8.26 53.41 -25.72
CA GLY A 315 9.65 52.94 -25.58
C GLY A 315 9.91 51.66 -26.39
N SER A 316 11.02 50.96 -26.12
CA SER A 316 11.37 49.72 -26.83
C SER A 316 10.51 48.53 -26.36
N LEU A 317 10.20 47.63 -27.29
CA LEU A 317 9.45 46.40 -27.04
C LEU A 317 10.12 45.54 -25.95
N SER A 318 11.45 45.51 -25.92
CA SER A 318 12.25 44.80 -24.90
C SER A 318 12.04 45.36 -23.49
N ALA A 319 12.04 46.70 -23.34
CA ALA A 319 11.81 47.34 -22.04
C ALA A 319 10.37 47.17 -21.56
N PHE A 320 9.41 47.21 -22.49
CA PHE A 320 8.00 46.97 -22.19
C PHE A 320 7.74 45.53 -21.72
N ILE A 321 8.31 44.53 -22.41
CA ILE A 321 8.20 43.12 -22.02
C ILE A 321 8.85 42.89 -20.64
N ALA A 322 10.04 43.46 -20.40
CA ALA A 322 10.71 43.35 -19.10
C ALA A 322 9.91 43.96 -17.95
N SER A 323 9.34 45.16 -18.14
CA SER A 323 8.44 45.80 -17.16
C SER A 323 7.20 44.96 -16.91
N ARG A 324 6.59 44.41 -17.97
CA ARG A 324 5.37 43.60 -17.84
C ARG A 324 5.63 42.27 -17.13
N ILE A 325 6.78 41.63 -17.35
CA ILE A 325 7.21 40.44 -16.62
C ILE A 325 7.41 40.77 -15.13
N ALA A 326 8.04 41.91 -14.81
CA ALA A 326 8.23 42.35 -13.43
C ALA A 326 6.90 42.58 -12.69
N ASP A 327 5.95 43.28 -13.32
CA ASP A 327 4.62 43.53 -12.76
C ASP A 327 3.85 42.23 -12.51
N LEU A 328 3.84 41.31 -13.49
CA LEU A 328 3.15 40.02 -13.36
C LEU A 328 3.79 39.10 -12.33
N THR A 329 5.12 39.14 -12.20
CA THR A 329 5.85 38.34 -11.20
C THR A 329 5.66 38.89 -9.78
N SER A 330 5.59 40.22 -9.63
CA SER A 330 5.26 40.89 -8.37
C SER A 330 3.84 40.55 -7.91
N GLU A 331 2.86 40.65 -8.81
CA GLU A 331 1.47 40.30 -8.52
C GLU A 331 1.31 38.80 -8.20
N ALA A 332 1.99 37.91 -8.93
CA ALA A 332 2.00 36.48 -8.63
C ALA A 332 2.60 36.17 -7.24
N SER A 333 3.67 36.87 -6.86
CA SER A 333 4.30 36.73 -5.53
C SER A 333 3.37 37.23 -4.41
N ARG A 334 2.67 38.35 -4.64
CA ARG A 334 1.65 38.88 -3.72
C ARG A 334 0.49 37.91 -3.55
N LEU A 335 -0.03 37.32 -4.64
CA LEU A 335 -1.10 36.32 -4.57
C LEU A 335 -0.68 35.06 -3.83
N GLN A 336 0.55 34.60 -4.04
CA GLN A 336 1.10 33.47 -3.28
C GLN A 336 1.17 33.80 -1.78
N SER A 337 1.58 35.01 -1.41
CA SER A 337 1.64 35.45 -0.01
C SER A 337 0.25 35.49 0.64
N LEU A 338 -0.74 36.05 -0.05
CA LEU A 338 -2.14 36.09 0.40
C LEU A 338 -2.73 34.68 0.53
N ALA A 339 -2.43 33.77 -0.40
CA ALA A 339 -2.86 32.37 -0.32
C ALA A 339 -2.24 31.65 0.89
N THR A 340 -0.97 31.90 1.20
CA THR A 340 -0.32 31.35 2.41
C THR A 340 -0.89 31.94 3.70
N GLU A 341 -1.19 33.24 3.72
CA GLU A 341 -1.83 33.90 4.87
C GLU A 341 -3.24 33.36 5.10
N ARG A 342 -4.04 33.19 4.02
CA ARG A 342 -5.36 32.57 4.07
C ARG A 342 -5.31 31.16 4.67
N ALA A 343 -4.34 30.34 4.25
CA ALA A 343 -4.16 29.00 4.78
C ALA A 343 -3.80 29.01 6.28
N ALA A 344 -2.96 29.95 6.70
CA ALA A 344 -2.60 30.12 8.12
C ALA A 344 -3.80 30.57 8.96
N GLU A 345 -4.59 31.54 8.50
CA GLU A 345 -5.79 32.01 9.20
C GLU A 345 -6.90 30.96 9.25
N SER A 346 -7.10 30.20 8.16
CA SER A 346 -8.05 29.08 8.15
C SER A 346 -7.67 27.99 9.16
N LYS A 347 -6.36 27.73 9.35
CA LYS A 347 -5.88 26.81 10.37
C LYS A 347 -6.15 27.34 11.79
N ARG A 348 -5.86 28.63 12.04
CA ARG A 348 -6.18 29.28 13.33
C ARG A 348 -7.67 29.23 13.65
N LEU A 349 -8.53 29.47 12.66
CA LEU A 349 -9.97 29.37 12.80
C LEU A 349 -10.41 27.95 13.20
N ALA A 350 -9.89 26.91 12.53
CA ALA A 350 -10.23 25.52 12.84
C ALA A 350 -9.72 25.06 14.21
N GLU A 351 -8.58 25.58 14.68
CA GLU A 351 -8.09 25.37 16.05
C GLU A 351 -8.99 26.06 17.08
N ALA A 352 -9.35 27.33 16.84
CA ALA A 352 -10.24 28.08 17.72
C ALA A 352 -11.65 27.47 17.81
N GLN A 353 -12.22 26.98 16.70
CA GLN A 353 -13.52 26.29 16.69
C GLN A 353 -13.50 24.98 17.49
N ARG A 354 -12.40 24.22 17.42
CA ARG A 354 -12.24 23.02 18.25
C ARG A 354 -12.16 23.36 19.73
N GLN A 355 -11.42 24.42 20.07
CA GLN A 355 -11.32 24.92 21.44
C GLN A 355 -12.65 25.47 21.97
N GLN A 356 -13.47 26.08 21.11
CA GLN A 356 -14.81 26.53 21.46
C GLN A 356 -15.68 25.36 21.95
N LEU A 357 -15.71 24.26 21.17
CA LEU A 357 -16.51 23.08 21.50
C LEU A 357 -16.05 22.41 22.80
N SER A 358 -14.74 22.40 23.10
CA SER A 358 -14.24 21.88 24.38
C SER A 358 -14.65 22.79 25.55
N SER A 359 -14.48 24.11 25.43
CA SER A 359 -14.81 25.04 26.51
C SER A 359 -16.32 25.16 26.74
N GLU A 360 -17.15 24.94 25.71
CA GLU A 360 -18.62 24.88 25.85
C GLU A 360 -19.09 23.68 26.66
N ARG A 361 -18.36 22.55 26.62
CA ARG A 361 -18.66 21.36 27.44
C ARG A 361 -18.26 21.52 28.90
N GLU A 362 -17.29 22.40 29.18
CA GLU A 362 -16.78 22.68 30.53
C GLU A 362 -17.58 23.76 31.27
N LEU A 363 -18.58 24.37 30.62
CA LEU A 363 -19.45 25.35 31.24
C LEU A 363 -20.47 24.70 32.18
N LEU A 364 -20.48 25.16 33.43
CA LEU A 364 -21.54 24.85 34.36
C LEU A 364 -22.79 25.72 34.07
N PRO A 365 -24.00 25.14 34.13
CA PRO A 365 -25.26 25.89 34.08
C PRO A 365 -25.32 27.01 35.12
N GLU A 366 -26.03 28.10 34.80
CA GLU A 366 -26.12 29.26 35.69
C GLU A 366 -26.71 28.93 37.06
N GLN A 367 -27.71 28.05 37.09
CA GLN A 367 -28.35 27.58 38.31
C GLN A 367 -27.38 26.77 39.18
N GLU A 368 -26.60 25.86 38.60
CA GLU A 368 -25.60 25.07 39.34
C GLU A 368 -24.47 25.94 39.91
N ARG A 369 -24.04 26.98 39.18
CA ARG A 369 -23.03 27.94 39.68
C ARG A 369 -23.57 28.74 40.88
N ALA A 370 -24.81 29.19 40.81
CA ALA A 370 -25.46 29.91 41.92
C ALA A 370 -25.60 29.00 43.15
N ASP A 371 -25.99 27.75 42.95
CA ASP A 371 -26.09 26.76 44.03
C ASP A 371 -24.74 26.51 44.70
N LEU A 372 -23.68 26.24 43.92
CA LEU A 372 -22.33 26.04 44.45
C LEU A 372 -21.80 27.29 45.19
N ALA A 373 -22.05 28.49 44.67
CA ALA A 373 -21.67 29.74 45.31
C ALA A 373 -22.39 29.96 46.66
N SER A 374 -23.66 29.56 46.76
CA SER A 374 -24.45 29.66 47.99
C SER A 374 -24.07 28.62 49.07
N ARG A 375 -23.48 27.48 48.67
CA ARG A 375 -23.08 26.39 49.58
C ARG A 375 -21.80 26.72 50.36
N ILE A 376 -20.83 27.37 49.72
CA ILE A 376 -19.54 27.74 50.33
C ILE A 376 -19.69 28.50 51.66
N PRO A 377 -20.48 29.60 51.77
CA PRO A 377 -20.63 30.32 53.04
C PRO A 377 -21.31 29.48 54.13
N LYS A 378 -22.24 28.58 53.76
CA LYS A 378 -22.89 27.66 54.71
C LYS A 378 -21.89 26.65 55.30
N LEU A 379 -21.05 26.07 54.44
CA LEU A 379 -19.98 25.15 54.86
C LEU A 379 -18.92 25.85 55.72
N ASN A 380 -18.52 27.06 55.36
CA ASN A 380 -17.57 27.84 56.16
C ASN A 380 -18.13 28.21 57.54
N GLY A 381 -19.43 28.56 57.63
CA GLY A 381 -20.10 28.77 58.92
C GLY A 381 -20.08 27.51 59.78
N ALA A 382 -20.47 26.37 59.21
CA ALA A 382 -20.43 25.09 59.92
C ALA A 382 -19.02 24.70 60.38
N LEU A 383 -17.97 25.01 59.61
CA LEU A 383 -16.57 24.76 60.02
C LEU A 383 -16.15 25.57 61.25
N VAL A 384 -16.63 26.82 61.37
CA VAL A 384 -16.37 27.65 62.56
C VAL A 384 -17.08 27.06 63.79
N ASP A 385 -18.34 26.65 63.63
CA ASP A 385 -19.13 26.05 64.71
C ASP A 385 -18.54 24.71 65.17
N LEU A 386 -18.15 23.84 64.23
CA LEU A 386 -17.48 22.57 64.51
C LEU A 386 -16.14 22.75 65.25
N ALA A 387 -15.38 23.81 64.94
CA ALA A 387 -14.14 24.11 65.62
C ALA A 387 -14.38 24.54 67.08
N ALA A 388 -15.40 25.37 67.32
CA ALA A 388 -15.77 25.81 68.67
C ALA A 388 -16.23 24.65 69.58
N MET A 389 -16.74 23.56 69.00
CA MET A 389 -17.29 22.42 69.75
C MET A 389 -16.29 21.31 70.09
N THR A 390 -15.00 21.48 69.75
CA THR A 390 -13.95 20.46 69.96
C THR A 390 -13.89 19.92 71.39
N VAL A 391 -13.97 20.82 72.39
CA VAL A 391 -13.87 20.43 73.81
C VAL A 391 -15.10 19.62 74.23
N ASN A 392 -16.29 20.06 73.84
CA ASN A 392 -17.55 19.45 74.22
C ASN A 392 -17.75 18.09 73.54
N ALA A 393 -17.26 17.95 72.29
CA ALA A 393 -17.23 16.66 71.57
C ALA A 393 -16.33 15.64 72.26
N ARG A 394 -15.14 16.07 72.72
CA ARG A 394 -14.19 15.21 73.44
C ARG A 394 -14.76 14.71 74.77
N VAL A 395 -15.44 15.58 75.51
CA VAL A 395 -16.13 15.21 76.76
C VAL A 395 -17.21 14.17 76.48
N GLY A 396 -18.05 14.38 75.46
CA GLY A 396 -19.07 13.41 75.05
C GLY A 396 -18.51 12.05 74.65
N ALA A 397 -17.47 12.04 73.81
CA ALA A 397 -16.78 10.82 73.39
C ALA A 397 -16.14 10.08 74.57
N SER A 398 -15.55 10.81 75.54
CA SER A 398 -15.01 10.20 76.76
C SER A 398 -16.12 9.52 77.58
N ILE A 399 -17.26 10.19 77.79
CA ILE A 399 -18.38 9.63 78.55
C ILE A 399 -18.96 8.40 77.85
N MET A 400 -19.10 8.42 76.51
CA MET A 400 -19.57 7.27 75.74
C MET A 400 -18.58 6.10 75.76
N ASN A 401 -17.27 6.37 75.68
CA ASN A 401 -16.24 5.34 75.80
C ASN A 401 -16.20 4.73 77.22
N ASP A 402 -16.35 5.55 78.25
CA ASP A 402 -16.46 5.08 79.64
C ASP A 402 -17.71 4.19 79.81
N LEU A 403 -18.83 4.57 79.20
CA LEU A 403 -20.07 3.77 79.23
C LEU A 403 -19.92 2.46 78.45
N ALA A 404 -19.33 2.49 77.26
CA ALA A 404 -19.06 1.31 76.46
C ALA A 404 -18.07 0.36 77.15
N SER A 405 -17.04 0.90 77.80
CA SER A 405 -16.07 0.17 78.61
C SER A 405 -16.73 -0.47 79.83
N ALA A 406 -17.57 0.26 80.57
CA ALA A 406 -18.33 -0.27 81.70
C ALA A 406 -19.30 -1.40 81.26
N ARG A 407 -20.03 -1.21 80.16
CA ARG A 407 -20.91 -2.25 79.56
C ARG A 407 -20.12 -3.47 79.11
N SER A 408 -19.00 -3.26 78.42
CA SER A 408 -18.15 -4.34 77.92
C SER A 408 -17.56 -5.15 79.08
N ARG A 409 -17.10 -4.50 80.15
CA ARG A 409 -16.59 -5.18 81.35
C ARG A 409 -17.67 -6.00 82.06
N LEU A 410 -18.89 -5.47 82.18
CA LEU A 410 -20.02 -6.20 82.79
C LEU A 410 -20.47 -7.39 81.90
N ASN A 411 -20.57 -7.19 80.59
CA ASN A 411 -20.93 -8.25 79.65
C ASN A 411 -19.84 -9.32 79.52
N ALA A 412 -18.57 -8.92 79.53
CA ALA A 412 -17.43 -9.85 79.54
C ALA A 412 -17.43 -10.69 80.83
N MET A 413 -17.73 -10.07 81.98
CA MET A 413 -17.85 -10.78 83.24
C MET A 413 -19.01 -11.80 83.22
N ASN A 414 -20.20 -11.41 82.74
CA ASN A 414 -21.34 -12.32 82.60
C ASN A 414 -21.05 -13.45 81.61
N ARG A 415 -20.43 -13.16 80.46
CA ARG A 415 -20.02 -14.18 79.49
C ARG A 415 -18.97 -15.13 80.05
N ILE A 416 -17.94 -14.63 80.72
CA ILE A 416 -16.93 -15.49 81.36
C ILE A 416 -17.59 -16.44 82.36
N GLN A 417 -18.58 -15.98 83.14
CA GLN A 417 -19.31 -16.83 84.09
C GLN A 417 -20.20 -17.88 83.40
N ASP A 418 -20.95 -17.50 82.36
CA ASP A 418 -21.84 -18.41 81.63
C ASP A 418 -21.06 -19.40 80.75
N ASP A 419 -19.99 -18.93 80.09
CA ASP A 419 -19.12 -19.71 79.22
C ASP A 419 -18.24 -20.69 80.02
N THR A 420 -17.75 -20.32 81.22
CA THR A 420 -17.01 -21.28 82.07
C THR A 420 -17.91 -22.41 82.58
N ALA A 421 -19.16 -22.14 82.92
CA ALA A 421 -20.11 -23.16 83.37
C ALA A 421 -20.52 -24.13 82.24
N SER A 422 -20.74 -23.61 81.02
CA SER A 422 -21.14 -24.40 79.85
C SER A 422 -19.95 -25.15 79.20
N ALA A 423 -18.80 -24.50 79.06
CA ALA A 423 -17.61 -25.09 78.43
C ALA A 423 -17.00 -26.25 79.25
N VAL A 424 -17.06 -26.19 80.59
CA VAL A 424 -16.62 -27.28 81.47
C VAL A 424 -17.54 -28.50 81.35
N ALA A 425 -18.85 -28.30 81.11
CA ALA A 425 -19.81 -29.38 80.93
C ALA A 425 -19.71 -30.05 79.53
N GLY A 426 -19.27 -29.32 78.50
CA GLY A 426 -19.12 -29.82 77.13
C GLY A 426 -17.72 -30.34 76.75
N ALA A 427 -16.72 -30.21 77.63
CA ALA A 427 -15.32 -30.53 77.34
C ALA A 427 -15.10 -32.00 76.91
N ASP A 428 -15.82 -32.93 77.54
CA ASP A 428 -15.74 -34.36 77.26
C ASP A 428 -16.35 -34.72 75.89
N GLN A 429 -17.44 -34.04 75.50
CA GLN A 429 -18.04 -34.24 74.18
C GLN A 429 -17.14 -33.76 73.04
N ILE A 430 -16.50 -32.60 73.20
CA ILE A 430 -15.64 -32.02 72.16
C ILE A 430 -14.37 -32.87 71.95
N VAL A 431 -13.76 -33.37 73.02
CA VAL A 431 -12.60 -34.28 72.89
C VAL A 431 -13.02 -35.59 72.22
N ARG A 432 -14.17 -36.18 72.59
CA ARG A 432 -14.72 -37.35 71.91
C ARG A 432 -14.95 -37.13 70.42
N ASP A 433 -15.55 -36.01 70.02
CA ASP A 433 -15.87 -35.72 68.61
C ASP A 433 -14.59 -35.56 67.75
N ILE A 434 -13.46 -35.22 68.36
CA ILE A 434 -12.18 -34.99 67.68
C ILE A 434 -11.31 -36.25 67.67
N THR A 435 -11.13 -36.92 68.81
CA THR A 435 -10.18 -38.03 68.98
C THR A 435 -10.86 -39.40 69.04
N SER A 436 -12.20 -39.45 68.96
CA SER A 436 -13.02 -40.65 69.17
C SER A 436 -12.76 -41.37 70.51
N THR A 437 -12.21 -40.65 71.49
CA THR A 437 -11.79 -41.16 72.80
C THR A 437 -12.36 -40.29 73.91
N GLU A 438 -12.80 -40.90 75.02
CA GLU A 438 -13.38 -40.16 76.15
C GLU A 438 -12.32 -39.41 76.94
N LEU A 439 -12.68 -38.26 77.53
CA LEU A 439 -11.76 -37.41 78.30
C LEU A 439 -11.15 -38.15 79.51
N ALA A 440 -11.89 -39.11 80.08
CA ALA A 440 -11.46 -39.93 81.21
C ALA A 440 -10.37 -40.96 80.88
N ALA A 441 -10.13 -41.26 79.59
CA ALA A 441 -9.09 -42.18 79.16
C ALA A 441 -7.70 -41.53 79.09
N TYR A 442 -7.61 -40.20 79.19
CA TYR A 442 -6.35 -39.46 79.19
C TYR A 442 -5.83 -39.24 80.62
N PRO A 443 -4.50 -39.30 80.86
CA PRO A 443 -3.90 -39.08 82.17
C PRO A 443 -4.17 -37.69 82.75
N THR A 444 -4.26 -36.67 81.88
CA THR A 444 -4.64 -35.31 82.26
C THR A 444 -5.53 -34.66 81.18
N VAL A 445 -6.39 -33.73 81.61
CA VAL A 445 -7.23 -32.92 80.70
C VAL A 445 -6.37 -32.07 79.75
N ALA A 446 -5.17 -31.66 80.19
CA ALA A 446 -4.21 -30.92 79.37
C ALA A 446 -3.69 -31.78 78.20
N GLU A 447 -3.33 -33.03 78.46
CA GLU A 447 -2.86 -33.99 77.45
C GLU A 447 -3.97 -34.34 76.44
N ALA A 448 -5.21 -34.49 76.91
CA ALA A 448 -6.37 -34.70 76.03
C ALA A 448 -6.59 -33.54 75.04
N PHE A 449 -6.43 -32.29 75.50
CA PHE A 449 -6.55 -31.12 74.63
C PHE A 449 -5.37 -30.98 73.65
N GLU A 450 -4.16 -31.38 74.03
CA GLU A 450 -3.01 -31.39 73.13
C GLU A 450 -3.17 -32.42 72.00
N VAL A 451 -3.64 -33.64 72.32
CA VAL A 451 -3.91 -34.69 71.33
C VAL A 451 -5.08 -34.31 70.40
N ALA A 452 -6.13 -33.67 70.94
CA ALA A 452 -7.22 -33.15 70.12
C ALA A 452 -6.75 -32.03 69.18
N ALA A 453 -5.90 -31.12 69.67
CA ALA A 453 -5.34 -30.04 68.86
C ALA A 453 -4.44 -30.56 67.72
N SER A 454 -3.57 -31.55 67.99
CA SER A 454 -2.71 -32.13 66.96
C SER A 454 -3.49 -32.89 65.90
N THR A 455 -4.54 -33.62 66.28
CA THR A 455 -5.43 -34.34 65.36
C THR A 455 -6.17 -33.36 64.43
N LEU A 456 -6.67 -32.23 64.97
CA LEU A 456 -7.29 -31.19 64.16
C LEU A 456 -6.29 -30.49 63.23
N SER A 457 -5.05 -30.24 63.68
CA SER A 457 -3.99 -29.67 62.83
C SER A 457 -3.70 -30.58 61.64
N GLN A 458 -3.54 -31.89 61.87
CA GLN A 458 -3.27 -32.85 60.81
C GLN A 458 -4.43 -32.94 59.80
N ARG A 459 -5.68 -32.93 60.28
CA ARG A 459 -6.87 -32.89 59.40
C ARG A 459 -6.96 -31.59 58.60
N ALA A 460 -6.66 -30.45 59.21
CA ALA A 460 -6.59 -29.16 58.52
C ALA A 460 -5.52 -29.17 57.42
N GLU A 461 -4.30 -29.58 57.75
CA GLU A 461 -3.18 -29.66 56.81
C GLU A 461 -3.49 -30.56 55.61
N GLN A 462 -4.13 -31.72 55.84
CA GLN A 462 -4.55 -32.62 54.78
C GLN A 462 -5.64 -31.98 53.89
N ALA A 463 -6.70 -31.42 54.49
CA ALA A 463 -7.77 -30.79 53.73
C ALA A 463 -7.29 -29.53 52.96
N GLU A 464 -6.35 -28.76 53.50
CA GLU A 464 -5.70 -27.65 52.80
C GLU A 464 -4.83 -28.13 51.63
N ALA A 465 -4.08 -29.22 51.81
CA ALA A 465 -3.29 -29.82 50.74
C ALA A 465 -4.17 -30.31 49.59
N ASP A 466 -5.28 -30.99 49.91
CA ASP A 466 -6.24 -31.51 48.92
C ASP A 466 -6.96 -30.38 48.18
N LEU A 467 -7.41 -29.34 48.88
CA LEU A 467 -8.01 -28.14 48.28
C LEU A 467 -7.02 -27.40 47.38
N SER A 468 -5.76 -27.28 47.81
CA SER A 468 -4.68 -26.66 47.03
C SER A 468 -4.37 -27.46 45.76
N ALA A 469 -4.31 -28.79 45.85
CA ALA A 469 -4.14 -29.67 44.71
C ALA A 469 -5.32 -29.56 43.72
N ARG A 470 -6.57 -29.53 44.21
CA ARG A 470 -7.75 -29.35 43.37
C ARG A 470 -7.82 -27.98 42.70
N SER A 471 -7.41 -26.92 43.40
CA SER A 471 -7.29 -25.56 42.84
C SER A 471 -6.24 -25.51 41.71
N ARG A 472 -5.07 -26.15 41.92
CA ARG A 472 -4.05 -26.30 40.88
C ARG A 472 -4.56 -27.08 39.68
N ALA A 473 -5.31 -28.17 39.90
CA ALA A 473 -5.92 -28.96 38.82
C ALA A 473 -6.95 -28.15 38.03
N ARG A 474 -7.81 -27.37 38.69
CA ARG A 474 -8.76 -26.47 38.03
C ARG A 474 -8.05 -25.41 37.17
N SER A 475 -6.97 -24.84 37.68
CA SER A 475 -6.14 -23.87 36.94
C SER A 475 -5.49 -24.51 35.70
N LEU A 476 -4.89 -25.70 35.85
CA LEU A 476 -4.30 -26.45 34.74
C LEU A 476 -5.34 -26.87 33.70
N LEU A 477 -6.54 -27.28 34.12
CA LEU A 477 -7.65 -27.60 33.23
C LEU A 477 -8.04 -26.39 32.37
N SER A 478 -8.19 -25.21 32.99
CA SER A 478 -8.45 -23.97 32.25
C SER A 478 -7.35 -23.67 31.24
N MET A 479 -6.08 -23.82 31.65
CA MET A 479 -4.92 -23.59 30.79
C MET A 479 -4.79 -24.61 29.65
N GLU A 480 -5.18 -25.86 29.86
CA GLU A 480 -5.19 -26.94 28.87
C GLU A 480 -6.28 -26.71 27.84
N VAL A 481 -7.51 -26.38 28.27
CA VAL A 481 -8.64 -26.05 27.40
C VAL A 481 -8.31 -24.85 26.50
N GLU A 482 -7.69 -23.81 27.06
CA GLU A 482 -7.23 -22.65 26.27
C GLU A 482 -6.15 -23.03 25.25
N ALA A 483 -5.19 -23.88 25.63
CA ALA A 483 -4.15 -24.36 24.73
C ALA A 483 -4.73 -25.22 23.60
N ALA A 484 -5.67 -26.11 23.91
CA ALA A 484 -6.38 -26.95 22.95
C ALA A 484 -7.19 -26.09 21.96
N ALA A 485 -7.92 -25.10 22.45
CA ALA A 485 -8.69 -24.17 21.63
C ALA A 485 -7.78 -23.34 20.71
N ARG A 486 -6.63 -22.87 21.22
CA ARG A 486 -5.62 -22.17 20.41
C ARG A 486 -5.05 -23.06 19.30
N LEU A 487 -4.71 -24.31 19.63
CA LEU A 487 -4.22 -25.27 18.64
C LEU A 487 -5.26 -25.56 17.55
N LYS A 488 -6.52 -25.75 17.92
CA LYS A 488 -7.64 -25.95 16.99
C LYS A 488 -7.78 -24.76 16.03
N ARG A 489 -7.69 -23.52 16.53
CA ARG A 489 -7.73 -22.29 15.72
C ARG A 489 -6.55 -22.21 14.75
N LEU A 490 -5.32 -22.43 15.22
CA LEU A 490 -4.12 -22.39 14.37
C LEU A 490 -4.17 -23.46 13.26
N ARG A 491 -4.64 -24.67 13.55
CA ARG A 491 -4.82 -25.72 12.55
C ARG A 491 -5.88 -25.36 11.50
N ALA A 492 -6.99 -24.74 11.91
CA ALA A 492 -8.00 -24.25 10.98
C ALA A 492 -7.46 -23.12 10.09
N GLU A 493 -6.70 -22.18 10.66
CA GLU A 493 -6.05 -21.11 9.91
C GLU A 493 -5.03 -21.64 8.90
N LEU A 494 -4.21 -22.61 9.31
CA LEU A 494 -3.24 -23.29 8.45
C LEU A 494 -3.94 -23.94 7.25
N ALA A 495 -5.03 -24.67 7.48
CA ALA A 495 -5.80 -25.32 6.40
C ALA A 495 -6.35 -24.31 5.39
N VAL A 496 -6.82 -23.14 5.85
CA VAL A 496 -7.29 -22.06 4.98
C VAL A 496 -6.15 -21.49 4.14
N GLN A 497 -4.98 -21.25 4.73
CA GLN A 497 -3.82 -20.75 3.98
C GLN A 497 -3.27 -21.78 2.99
N GLU A 498 -3.23 -23.06 3.36
CA GLU A 498 -2.81 -24.14 2.46
C GLU A 498 -3.77 -24.26 1.26
N ALA A 499 -5.08 -24.18 1.47
CA ALA A 499 -6.06 -24.16 0.38
C ALA A 499 -5.86 -22.94 -0.54
N LYS A 500 -5.54 -21.77 0.03
CA LYS A 500 -5.20 -20.57 -0.74
C LYS A 500 -3.91 -20.75 -1.54
N ALA A 501 -2.88 -21.37 -0.96
CA ALA A 501 -1.61 -21.65 -1.63
C ALA A 501 -1.79 -22.58 -2.83
N VAL A 502 -2.61 -23.63 -2.71
CA VAL A 502 -2.95 -24.53 -3.83
C VAL A 502 -3.56 -23.75 -5.01
N ARG A 503 -4.52 -22.84 -4.73
CA ARG A 503 -5.14 -22.00 -5.77
C ARG A 503 -4.13 -21.08 -6.45
N ILE A 504 -3.25 -20.46 -5.66
CA ILE A 504 -2.20 -19.57 -6.17
C ILE A 504 -1.17 -20.35 -7.00
N ALA A 505 -0.78 -21.54 -6.56
CA ALA A 505 0.14 -22.42 -7.29
C ALA A 505 -0.42 -22.82 -8.66
N ALA A 506 -1.71 -23.18 -8.73
CA ALA A 506 -2.38 -23.48 -10.00
C ALA A 506 -2.41 -22.26 -10.95
N ALA A 507 -2.67 -21.06 -10.41
CA ALA A 507 -2.60 -19.82 -11.19
C ALA A 507 -1.17 -19.53 -11.69
N SER A 508 -0.17 -19.76 -10.86
CA SER A 508 1.25 -19.59 -11.21
C SER A 508 1.67 -20.55 -12.33
N GLN A 509 1.25 -21.81 -12.26
CA GLN A 509 1.48 -22.80 -13.31
C GLN A 509 0.84 -22.38 -14.63
N THR A 510 -0.39 -21.86 -14.59
CA THR A 510 -1.10 -21.34 -15.78
C THR A 510 -0.36 -20.15 -16.40
N ALA A 511 0.11 -19.21 -15.58
CA ALA A 511 0.89 -18.07 -16.05
C ALA A 511 2.21 -18.51 -16.70
N ASN A 512 2.93 -19.44 -16.09
CA ASN A 512 4.16 -19.98 -16.66
C ASN A 512 3.92 -20.77 -17.95
N ALA A 513 2.83 -21.55 -18.03
CA ALA A 513 2.44 -22.25 -19.25
C ALA A 513 2.19 -21.27 -20.40
N ARG A 514 1.40 -20.21 -20.17
CA ARG A 514 1.17 -19.15 -21.17
C ARG A 514 2.47 -18.50 -21.63
N ARG A 515 3.38 -18.21 -20.70
CA ARG A 515 4.70 -17.65 -21.02
C ARG A 515 5.52 -18.59 -21.91
N LEU A 516 5.52 -19.88 -21.63
CA LEU A 516 6.22 -20.87 -22.44
C LEU A 516 5.61 -20.98 -23.84
N THR A 517 4.28 -20.94 -23.97
CA THR A 517 3.60 -20.90 -25.27
C THR A 517 3.98 -19.65 -26.06
N SER A 518 3.94 -18.46 -25.43
CA SER A 518 4.38 -17.21 -26.04
C SER A 518 5.82 -17.27 -26.54
N ARG A 519 6.72 -17.87 -25.74
CA ARG A 519 8.11 -18.09 -26.15
C ARG A 519 8.21 -19.00 -27.36
N ALA A 520 7.51 -20.14 -27.36
CA ALA A 520 7.53 -21.09 -28.47
C ALA A 520 7.02 -20.46 -29.79
N VAL A 521 5.99 -19.60 -29.71
CA VAL A 521 5.48 -18.86 -30.88
C VAL A 521 6.52 -17.87 -31.40
N ALA A 522 7.20 -17.14 -30.52
CA ALA A 522 8.26 -16.21 -30.91
C ALA A 522 9.45 -16.94 -31.57
N ASP A 523 9.90 -18.05 -30.97
CA ASP A 523 10.99 -18.88 -31.50
C ASP A 523 10.63 -19.45 -32.89
N ALA A 524 9.38 -19.89 -33.07
CA ALA A 524 8.88 -20.38 -34.36
C ALA A 524 8.84 -19.27 -35.42
N ALA A 525 8.36 -18.07 -35.05
CA ALA A 525 8.31 -16.91 -35.93
C ALA A 525 9.71 -16.47 -36.37
N ASP A 526 10.67 -16.42 -35.45
CA ASP A 526 12.05 -16.05 -35.75
C ASP A 526 12.74 -17.06 -36.68
N LYS A 527 12.48 -18.35 -36.48
CA LYS A 527 12.98 -19.42 -37.36
C LYS A 527 12.42 -19.30 -38.78
N ILE A 528 11.11 -19.06 -38.91
CA ILE A 528 10.46 -18.87 -40.22
C ILE A 528 11.00 -17.62 -40.90
N ARG A 529 11.08 -16.49 -40.19
CA ARG A 529 11.64 -15.23 -40.68
C ARG A 529 13.05 -15.44 -41.21
N SER A 530 13.93 -16.03 -40.41
CA SER A 530 15.33 -16.29 -40.78
C SER A 530 15.45 -17.17 -42.02
N SER A 531 14.60 -18.20 -42.14
CA SER A 531 14.56 -19.06 -43.32
C SER A 531 14.12 -18.30 -44.57
N LEU A 532 13.05 -17.50 -44.50
CA LEU A 532 12.56 -16.70 -45.65
C LEU A 532 13.60 -15.70 -46.15
N VAL A 533 14.21 -14.95 -45.22
CA VAL A 533 15.26 -13.97 -45.54
C VAL A 533 16.43 -14.67 -46.23
N THR A 534 16.91 -15.78 -45.68
CA THR A 534 18.04 -16.53 -46.25
C THR A 534 17.74 -17.04 -47.66
N THR A 535 16.55 -17.60 -47.91
CA THR A 535 16.18 -18.16 -49.22
C THR A 535 16.06 -17.08 -50.29
N VAL A 536 15.41 -15.95 -50.01
CA VAL A 536 15.14 -14.95 -51.06
C VAL A 536 16.40 -14.17 -51.44
N PHE A 537 17.23 -13.80 -50.46
CA PHE A 537 18.50 -13.12 -50.73
C PHE A 537 19.48 -14.03 -51.49
N ASN A 538 19.70 -15.26 -51.02
CA ASN A 538 20.72 -16.13 -51.61
C ASN A 538 20.30 -16.76 -52.94
N THR A 539 19.02 -17.14 -53.09
CA THR A 539 18.59 -17.97 -54.23
C THR A 539 17.85 -17.20 -55.32
N SER A 540 17.11 -16.14 -54.99
CA SER A 540 16.32 -15.40 -55.98
C SER A 540 17.00 -14.10 -56.41
N LEU A 541 17.28 -13.20 -55.47
CA LEU A 541 17.77 -11.86 -55.77
C LEU A 541 19.23 -11.87 -56.26
N ASN A 542 20.15 -12.49 -55.51
CA ASN A 542 21.56 -12.54 -55.89
C ASN A 542 21.80 -13.25 -57.22
N ASN A 543 21.06 -14.34 -57.50
CA ASN A 543 21.17 -15.05 -58.78
C ASN A 543 20.67 -14.19 -59.94
N ARG A 544 19.48 -13.58 -59.83
CA ARG A 544 18.94 -12.69 -60.87
C ARG A 544 19.83 -11.48 -61.11
N TRP A 545 20.36 -10.88 -60.04
CA TRP A 545 21.24 -9.73 -60.14
C TRP A 545 22.55 -10.10 -60.84
N ARG A 546 23.19 -11.21 -60.44
CA ARG A 546 24.37 -11.76 -61.10
C ARG A 546 24.11 -12.02 -62.59
N ASP A 547 23.01 -12.69 -62.92
CA ASP A 547 22.70 -13.06 -64.31
C ASP A 547 22.51 -11.82 -65.21
N LEU A 548 21.83 -10.80 -64.69
CA LEU A 548 21.65 -9.52 -65.40
C LEU A 548 22.97 -8.76 -65.53
N PHE A 549 23.77 -8.71 -64.46
CA PHE A 549 25.05 -8.01 -64.46
C PHE A 549 26.06 -8.62 -65.43
N VAL A 550 26.24 -9.94 -65.38
CA VAL A 550 27.15 -10.65 -66.30
C VAL A 550 26.72 -10.50 -67.76
N ARG A 551 25.41 -10.36 -68.02
CA ARG A 551 24.88 -10.13 -69.37
C ARG A 551 25.12 -8.71 -69.88
N LEU A 552 25.16 -7.70 -69.01
CA LEU A 552 25.39 -6.31 -69.39
C LEU A 552 26.87 -5.89 -69.31
N ALA A 553 27.70 -6.58 -68.54
CA ALA A 553 29.13 -6.32 -68.40
C ALA A 553 29.92 -7.64 -68.49
N PRO A 554 29.97 -8.29 -69.68
CA PRO A 554 30.52 -9.65 -69.82
C PRO A 554 32.04 -9.72 -69.67
N THR A 555 32.76 -8.60 -69.77
CA THR A 555 34.22 -8.51 -69.62
C THR A 555 34.65 -8.29 -68.17
N GLU A 556 33.71 -7.99 -67.26
CA GLU A 556 34.01 -7.72 -65.85
C GLU A 556 34.19 -9.02 -65.04
N ASN A 557 35.25 -9.07 -64.24
CA ASN A 557 35.60 -10.22 -63.40
C ASN A 557 34.96 -10.15 -62.01
N PHE A 558 34.64 -8.95 -61.51
CA PHE A 558 34.01 -8.73 -60.22
C PHE A 558 32.50 -8.56 -60.36
N VAL A 559 31.74 -9.51 -59.80
CA VAL A 559 30.28 -9.51 -59.85
C VAL A 559 29.72 -9.03 -58.51
N PRO A 560 28.83 -8.02 -58.48
CA PRO A 560 28.24 -7.55 -57.24
C PRO A 560 27.26 -8.59 -56.66
N ALA A 561 27.22 -8.69 -55.34
CA ALA A 561 26.34 -9.60 -54.61
C ALA A 561 26.03 -9.08 -53.19
N PHE A 562 24.93 -9.54 -52.61
CA PHE A 562 24.63 -9.32 -51.20
C PHE A 562 25.15 -10.45 -50.31
N GLU A 563 25.63 -10.09 -49.13
CA GLU A 563 25.96 -10.99 -48.03
C GLU A 563 25.10 -10.67 -46.81
N LEU A 564 24.43 -11.69 -46.27
CA LEU A 564 23.72 -11.57 -45.01
C LEU A 564 24.70 -11.76 -43.85
N LYS A 565 24.85 -10.73 -43.00
CA LYS A 565 25.58 -10.83 -41.73
C LYS A 565 24.60 -10.71 -40.58
N THR A 566 24.79 -11.53 -39.55
CA THR A 566 23.98 -11.41 -38.33
C THR A 566 24.74 -10.56 -37.32
N VAL A 567 24.25 -9.36 -37.05
CA VAL A 567 24.83 -8.41 -36.08
C VAL A 567 23.81 -8.19 -34.95
N LYS A 568 24.19 -8.50 -33.71
CA LYS A 568 23.33 -8.34 -32.51
C LYS A 568 21.92 -8.99 -32.64
N GLY A 569 21.82 -10.12 -33.34
CA GLY A 569 20.56 -10.86 -33.52
C GLY A 569 19.63 -10.29 -34.58
N LYS A 570 20.06 -9.27 -35.34
CA LYS A 570 19.39 -8.83 -36.56
C LYS A 570 20.22 -9.26 -37.77
N THR A 571 19.55 -9.83 -38.77
CA THR A 571 20.18 -10.20 -40.04
C THR A 571 20.15 -8.99 -40.96
N GLU A 572 21.32 -8.54 -41.40
CA GLU A 572 21.51 -7.34 -42.21
C GLU A 572 22.20 -7.70 -43.52
N ALA A 573 21.79 -7.06 -44.62
CA ALA A 573 22.37 -7.27 -45.94
C ALA A 573 23.48 -6.25 -46.21
N HIS A 574 24.65 -6.74 -46.60
CA HIS A 574 25.82 -5.94 -47.01
C HIS A 574 26.17 -6.18 -48.47
N LEU A 575 26.63 -5.13 -49.15
CA LEU A 575 27.17 -5.22 -50.50
C LEU A 575 28.60 -5.77 -50.48
N LYS A 576 28.87 -6.74 -51.34
CA LYS A 576 30.21 -7.25 -51.63
C LYS A 576 30.37 -7.52 -53.12
N THR A 577 31.61 -7.71 -53.55
CA THR A 577 31.91 -8.23 -54.89
C THR A 577 32.41 -9.66 -54.78
N LEU A 578 32.07 -10.48 -55.77
CA LEU A 578 32.56 -11.85 -55.92
C LEU A 578 33.32 -11.92 -57.23
N HIS A 579 34.57 -12.37 -57.21
CA HIS A 579 35.27 -12.73 -58.43
C HIS A 579 34.56 -13.93 -59.08
N ARG A 580 34.65 -14.09 -60.42
CA ARG A 580 34.05 -15.23 -61.14
C ARG A 580 34.49 -16.61 -60.62
N SER A 581 35.64 -16.69 -59.96
CA SER A 581 36.12 -17.90 -59.26
C SER A 581 35.42 -18.20 -57.94
N GLY A 582 34.53 -17.31 -57.47
CA GLY A 582 33.75 -17.45 -56.23
C GLY A 582 34.36 -16.78 -54.99
N VAL A 583 35.55 -16.19 -55.09
CA VAL A 583 36.23 -15.51 -53.97
C VAL A 583 35.60 -14.13 -53.74
N GLY A 584 35.33 -13.79 -52.46
CA GLY A 584 34.78 -12.49 -52.08
C GLY A 584 35.83 -11.40 -51.96
N TYR A 585 35.47 -10.20 -52.43
CA TYR A 585 36.25 -8.97 -52.41
C TYR A 585 35.41 -7.83 -51.79
N GLY A 586 36.00 -6.64 -51.71
CA GLY A 586 35.43 -5.48 -51.02
C GLY A 586 34.13 -4.94 -51.65
N ASN A 587 33.71 -3.77 -51.16
CA ASN A 587 32.51 -3.08 -51.64
C ASN A 587 32.61 -2.82 -53.15
N PRO A 588 31.51 -3.01 -53.92
CA PRO A 588 31.45 -2.64 -55.34
C PRO A 588 32.03 -1.27 -55.67
N GLY A 589 31.79 -0.25 -54.84
CA GLY A 589 32.29 1.11 -55.04
C GLY A 589 33.83 1.23 -55.10
N ALA A 590 34.55 0.28 -54.51
CA ALA A 590 36.01 0.24 -54.52
C ALA A 590 36.59 -0.69 -55.60
N MET A 591 35.78 -1.55 -56.21
CA MET A 591 36.23 -2.63 -57.11
C MET A 591 35.77 -2.44 -58.56
N LEU A 592 34.70 -1.69 -58.79
CA LEU A 592 34.12 -1.45 -60.12
C LEU A 592 34.41 -0.03 -60.62
N SER A 593 34.54 0.12 -61.94
CA SER A 593 34.60 1.44 -62.59
C SER A 593 33.25 2.17 -62.49
N GLN A 594 33.23 3.50 -62.71
CA GLN A 594 31.99 4.27 -62.66
C GLN A 594 30.89 3.76 -63.62
N GLY A 595 31.28 3.33 -64.82
CA GLY A 595 30.35 2.71 -65.78
C GLY A 595 29.81 1.36 -65.29
N ASN A 596 30.67 0.51 -64.71
CA ASN A 596 30.26 -0.78 -64.16
C ASN A 596 29.45 -0.64 -62.87
N LEU A 597 29.65 0.43 -62.10
CA LEU A 597 28.81 0.80 -60.95
C LEU A 597 27.41 1.19 -61.38
N ASN A 598 27.27 2.01 -62.43
CA ASN A 598 25.96 2.35 -62.99
C ASN A 598 25.27 1.09 -63.55
N THR A 599 26.00 0.22 -64.24
CA THR A 599 25.48 -1.09 -64.68
C THR A 599 25.05 -1.97 -63.50
N ALA A 600 25.81 -2.01 -62.41
CA ALA A 600 25.45 -2.75 -61.19
C ALA A 600 24.18 -2.19 -60.53
N ALA A 601 24.04 -0.87 -60.47
CA ALA A 601 22.85 -0.18 -59.97
C ALA A 601 21.61 -0.47 -60.83
N LEU A 602 21.75 -0.35 -62.15
CA LEU A 602 20.67 -0.63 -63.11
C LEU A 602 20.22 -2.08 -63.03
N THR A 603 21.16 -3.03 -63.02
CA THR A 603 20.84 -4.45 -62.95
C THR A 603 20.28 -4.86 -61.59
N LEU A 604 20.65 -4.18 -60.50
CA LEU A 604 20.00 -4.35 -59.20
C LEU A 604 18.54 -3.88 -59.25
N PHE A 605 18.29 -2.69 -59.79
CA PHE A 605 16.93 -2.17 -59.95
C PHE A 605 16.05 -3.12 -60.77
N LEU A 606 16.57 -3.62 -61.89
CA LEU A 606 15.89 -4.60 -62.73
C LEU A 606 15.70 -5.95 -62.02
N ALA A 607 16.69 -6.43 -61.27
CA ALA A 607 16.58 -7.65 -60.48
C ALA A 607 15.47 -7.52 -59.42
N LEU A 608 15.36 -6.37 -58.75
CA LEU A 608 14.29 -6.08 -57.79
C LEU A 608 12.92 -6.00 -58.46
N HIS A 609 12.82 -5.35 -59.64
CA HIS A 609 11.60 -5.30 -60.45
C HIS A 609 11.11 -6.70 -60.88
N LEU A 610 12.06 -7.61 -61.16
CA LEU A 610 11.76 -8.97 -61.62
C LEU A 610 11.58 -10.00 -60.50
N SER A 611 12.07 -9.73 -59.28
CA SER A 611 12.03 -10.68 -58.16
C SER A 611 10.63 -10.86 -57.56
N VAL A 612 9.66 -10.04 -57.96
CA VAL A 612 8.28 -10.05 -57.45
C VAL A 612 7.31 -10.15 -58.63
N PRO A 613 6.12 -10.77 -58.44
CA PRO A 613 5.03 -10.66 -59.40
C PRO A 613 4.71 -9.21 -59.78
N ALA A 614 4.45 -8.98 -61.07
CA ALA A 614 4.09 -7.68 -61.62
C ALA A 614 2.80 -7.13 -60.99
N LYS A 615 2.87 -6.14 -60.09
CA LYS A 615 1.67 -5.38 -59.68
C LYS A 615 1.25 -4.36 -60.75
N GLN A 616 2.21 -3.84 -61.51
CA GLN A 616 2.01 -2.89 -62.60
C GLN A 616 2.89 -3.30 -63.80
N PRO A 617 2.45 -3.05 -65.05
CA PRO A 617 3.18 -3.46 -66.24
C PRO A 617 4.32 -2.49 -66.61
N TRP A 618 4.40 -1.32 -65.99
CA TRP A 618 5.28 -0.22 -66.41
C TRP A 618 6.72 -0.35 -65.90
N LEU A 619 7.67 0.03 -66.75
CA LEU A 619 9.08 0.24 -66.44
C LEU A 619 9.54 1.54 -67.12
N ILE A 620 9.84 2.56 -66.33
CA ILE A 620 10.19 3.90 -66.78
C ILE A 620 11.62 4.16 -66.35
N LEU A 621 12.49 4.43 -67.32
CA LEU A 621 13.91 4.66 -67.12
C LEU A 621 14.27 6.05 -67.65
N ASP A 622 14.66 6.94 -66.75
CA ASP A 622 15.04 8.30 -67.09
C ASP A 622 16.56 8.38 -67.24
N ASP A 623 17.01 8.43 -68.48
CA ASP A 623 18.42 8.50 -68.88
C ASP A 623 19.32 7.42 -68.24
N PRO A 624 19.02 6.11 -68.42
CA PRO A 624 19.72 5.03 -67.73
C PRO A 624 21.13 4.75 -68.25
N VAL A 625 21.58 5.43 -69.32
CA VAL A 625 22.76 5.07 -70.12
C VAL A 625 23.98 5.96 -69.82
N GLN A 626 23.95 6.68 -68.71
CA GLN A 626 25.07 7.56 -68.34
C GLN A 626 26.36 6.77 -68.09
N SER A 627 27.42 7.13 -68.81
CA SER A 627 28.76 6.52 -68.66
C SER A 627 28.83 5.03 -69.01
N MET A 628 27.94 4.54 -69.90
CA MET A 628 28.00 3.20 -70.50
C MET A 628 28.71 3.25 -71.86
N ASP A 629 29.39 2.17 -72.26
CA ASP A 629 30.01 2.05 -73.58
C ASP A 629 29.03 1.47 -74.62
N ASP A 630 29.39 1.55 -75.91
CA ASP A 630 28.54 1.06 -77.01
C ASP A 630 28.14 -0.42 -76.86
N VAL A 631 29.01 -1.24 -76.26
CA VAL A 631 28.76 -2.67 -76.04
C VAL A 631 27.68 -2.86 -74.97
N HIS A 632 27.78 -2.15 -73.86
CA HIS A 632 26.79 -2.16 -72.79
C HIS A 632 25.44 -1.61 -73.28
N ILE A 633 25.45 -0.60 -74.17
CA ILE A 633 24.25 -0.02 -74.79
C ILE A 633 23.52 -1.06 -75.65
N ALA A 634 24.24 -1.77 -76.51
CA ALA A 634 23.64 -2.82 -77.35
C ALA A 634 23.05 -3.98 -76.52
N GLN A 635 23.76 -4.40 -75.47
CA GLN A 635 23.27 -5.45 -74.57
C GLN A 635 22.06 -5.00 -73.75
N PHE A 636 22.03 -3.73 -73.35
CA PHE A 636 20.90 -3.12 -72.68
C PHE A 636 19.67 -3.05 -73.60
N ALA A 637 19.82 -2.63 -74.86
CA ALA A 637 18.74 -2.64 -75.85
C ALA A 637 18.15 -4.06 -76.04
N ALA A 638 19.01 -5.08 -76.13
CA ALA A 638 18.59 -6.48 -76.21
C ALA A 638 17.85 -6.95 -74.93
N LEU A 639 18.27 -6.47 -73.75
CA LEU A 639 17.57 -6.75 -72.50
C LEU A 639 16.19 -6.10 -72.49
N LEU A 640 16.06 -4.83 -72.86
CA LEU A 640 14.79 -4.11 -72.92
C LEU A 640 13.80 -4.77 -73.87
N ARG A 641 14.28 -5.21 -75.03
CA ARG A 641 13.47 -6.01 -75.97
C ARG A 641 12.97 -7.31 -75.31
N THR A 642 13.83 -7.98 -74.54
CA THR A 642 13.42 -9.19 -73.80
C THR A 642 12.36 -8.87 -72.74
N LEU A 643 12.55 -7.80 -71.96
CA LEU A 643 11.62 -7.36 -70.91
C LEU A 643 10.25 -6.98 -71.51
N SER A 644 10.25 -6.27 -72.63
CA SER A 644 9.02 -5.84 -73.28
C SER A 644 8.26 -7.03 -73.91
N LYS A 645 8.96 -7.85 -74.70
CA LYS A 645 8.31 -8.87 -75.53
C LYS A 645 8.04 -10.19 -74.80
N ARG A 646 8.95 -10.64 -73.93
CA ARG A 646 8.80 -11.94 -73.24
C ARG A 646 8.18 -11.81 -71.86
N LEU A 647 8.41 -10.70 -71.17
CA LEU A 647 7.93 -10.50 -69.79
C LEU A 647 6.73 -9.53 -69.70
N GLY A 648 6.19 -9.11 -70.85
CA GLY A 648 4.96 -8.31 -70.96
C GLY A 648 5.07 -6.93 -70.29
N ARG A 649 6.26 -6.33 -70.28
CA ARG A 649 6.48 -5.02 -69.65
C ARG A 649 6.30 -3.89 -70.66
N GLN A 650 5.58 -2.86 -70.26
CA GLN A 650 5.50 -1.61 -71.00
C GLN A 650 6.64 -0.71 -70.57
N ILE A 651 7.54 -0.41 -71.50
CA ILE A 651 8.79 0.28 -71.22
C ILE A 651 8.71 1.72 -71.73
N VAL A 652 9.13 2.68 -70.91
CA VAL A 652 9.31 4.10 -71.28
C VAL A 652 10.74 4.46 -70.96
N ILE A 653 11.46 5.03 -71.93
CA ILE A 653 12.87 5.40 -71.74
C ILE A 653 13.05 6.83 -72.23
N ALA A 654 13.63 7.66 -71.38
CA ALA A 654 14.15 8.96 -71.79
C ALA A 654 15.66 8.85 -71.99
N VAL A 655 16.17 9.48 -73.04
CA VAL A 655 17.61 9.60 -73.33
C VAL A 655 17.90 11.02 -73.79
N HIS A 656 19.06 11.55 -73.42
CA HIS A 656 19.45 12.92 -73.79
C HIS A 656 20.30 12.99 -75.07
N GLU A 657 20.97 11.89 -75.44
CA GLU A 657 21.83 11.82 -76.63
C GLU A 657 21.04 11.42 -77.89
N ARG A 658 21.16 12.22 -78.96
CA ARG A 658 20.43 11.96 -80.22
C ARG A 658 20.83 10.64 -80.88
N ALA A 659 22.12 10.33 -80.93
CA ALA A 659 22.62 9.11 -81.54
C ALA A 659 22.06 7.85 -80.84
N LEU A 660 21.99 7.89 -79.51
CA LEU A 660 21.40 6.82 -78.71
C LEU A 660 19.88 6.71 -78.90
N PHE A 661 19.18 7.84 -79.01
CA PHE A 661 17.75 7.87 -79.32
C PHE A 661 17.45 7.19 -80.66
N ASP A 662 18.17 7.56 -81.72
CA ASP A 662 17.98 6.98 -83.05
C ASP A 662 18.35 5.48 -83.06
N TYR A 663 19.43 5.08 -82.35
CA TYR A 663 19.81 3.67 -82.19
C TYR A 663 18.74 2.84 -81.45
N LEU A 664 18.26 3.30 -80.29
CA LEU A 664 17.23 2.61 -79.52
C LEU A 664 15.90 2.57 -80.28
N ALA A 665 15.54 3.64 -81.01
CA ALA A 665 14.35 3.64 -81.85
C ALA A 665 14.42 2.55 -82.92
N LEU A 666 15.59 2.34 -83.53
CA LEU A 666 15.81 1.26 -84.49
C LEU A 666 15.75 -0.13 -83.84
N GLU A 667 16.49 -0.36 -82.75
CA GLU A 667 16.57 -1.67 -82.09
C GLU A 667 15.25 -2.12 -81.42
N LEU A 668 14.46 -1.16 -80.93
CA LEU A 668 13.16 -1.37 -80.28
C LEU A 668 12.00 -1.22 -81.26
N SER A 669 12.27 -1.09 -82.56
CA SER A 669 11.23 -1.00 -83.59
C SER A 669 10.30 -2.23 -83.55
N PRO A 670 9.00 -2.06 -83.87
CA PRO A 670 8.03 -3.15 -83.89
C PRO A 670 8.44 -4.28 -84.84
N ALA A 671 8.64 -5.49 -84.33
CA ALA A 671 9.08 -6.65 -85.12
C ALA A 671 8.00 -7.74 -85.25
N PHE A 672 6.94 -7.70 -84.45
CA PHE A 672 5.85 -8.67 -84.47
C PHE A 672 4.48 -7.97 -84.43
N SER A 673 3.46 -8.64 -84.95
CA SER A 673 2.07 -8.15 -84.91
C SER A 673 1.62 -7.84 -83.47
N GLY A 674 1.13 -6.62 -83.26
CA GLY A 674 0.74 -6.10 -81.94
C GLY A 674 1.82 -5.29 -81.22
N ASP A 675 3.03 -5.24 -81.77
CA ASP A 675 4.07 -4.33 -81.29
C ASP A 675 3.83 -2.90 -81.77
N SER A 676 4.09 -1.94 -80.90
CA SER A 676 4.09 -0.51 -81.22
C SER A 676 5.23 0.18 -80.52
N LEU A 677 5.83 1.17 -81.17
CA LEU A 677 6.81 2.08 -80.61
C LEU A 677 6.30 3.51 -80.77
N LEU A 678 6.42 4.30 -79.71
CA LEU A 678 6.15 5.74 -79.74
C LEU A 678 7.44 6.46 -79.42
N THR A 679 7.95 7.24 -80.37
CA THR A 679 9.09 8.12 -80.13
C THR A 679 8.57 9.54 -79.93
N VAL A 680 9.18 10.29 -79.01
CA VAL A 680 8.80 11.67 -78.72
C VAL A 680 10.06 12.50 -78.64
N GLU A 681 10.20 13.44 -79.56
CA GLU A 681 11.33 14.37 -79.57
C GLU A 681 10.91 15.66 -78.86
N ILE A 682 11.62 16.02 -77.79
CA ILE A 682 11.35 17.25 -77.04
C ILE A 682 12.41 18.28 -77.43
N THR A 683 11.99 19.34 -78.12
CA THR A 683 12.86 20.45 -78.51
C THR A 683 12.49 21.71 -77.75
N ARG A 684 13.48 22.54 -77.40
CA ARG A 684 13.25 23.82 -76.76
C ARG A 684 13.34 24.94 -77.79
N GLY A 685 12.24 25.66 -77.98
CA GLY A 685 12.17 26.79 -78.89
C GLY A 685 12.99 27.99 -78.39
N PRO A 686 13.31 28.95 -79.28
CA PRO A 686 14.02 30.18 -78.92
C PRO A 686 13.22 31.11 -77.98
N ASP A 687 11.92 30.88 -77.86
CA ASP A 687 11.00 31.49 -76.89
C ASP A 687 11.07 30.86 -75.48
N GLY A 688 11.90 29.83 -75.30
CA GLY A 688 12.07 29.12 -74.03
C GLY A 688 11.02 28.04 -73.75
N MET A 689 10.02 27.90 -74.64
CA MET A 689 8.95 26.90 -74.53
C MET A 689 9.39 25.55 -75.11
N SER A 690 9.03 24.45 -74.45
CA SER A 690 9.32 23.10 -74.94
C SER A 690 8.18 22.62 -75.85
N SER A 691 8.51 22.13 -77.03
CA SER A 691 7.59 21.46 -77.95
C SER A 691 7.92 19.96 -78.04
N ALA A 692 6.89 19.12 -78.11
CA ALA A 692 7.03 17.67 -78.22
C ALA A 692 6.47 17.20 -79.57
N ASP A 693 7.27 16.47 -80.35
CA ASP A 693 6.90 15.89 -81.65
C ASP A 693 6.79 14.35 -81.53
N PRO A 694 5.57 13.80 -81.33
CA PRO A 694 5.36 12.36 -81.21
C PRO A 694 5.27 11.67 -82.58
N LYS A 695 6.02 10.58 -82.77
CA LYS A 695 5.97 9.70 -83.95
C LYS A 695 5.67 8.26 -83.54
N GLY A 696 4.60 7.69 -84.11
CA GLY A 696 4.20 6.31 -83.85
C GLY A 696 4.69 5.37 -84.94
N PHE A 697 5.22 4.22 -84.55
CA PHE A 697 5.59 3.11 -85.42
C PHE A 697 4.78 1.88 -85.03
N GLY A 698 4.13 1.26 -86.02
CA GLY A 698 3.46 -0.02 -85.88
C GLY A 698 4.26 -1.14 -86.55
N PHE A 699 3.85 -2.38 -86.33
CA PHE A 699 4.39 -3.50 -87.10
C PHE A 699 3.92 -3.41 -88.56
N GLU A 700 4.88 -3.32 -89.47
CA GLU A 700 4.68 -3.46 -90.90
C GLU A 700 5.36 -4.74 -91.37
N THR A 701 4.64 -5.57 -92.13
CA THR A 701 5.23 -6.78 -92.74
C THR A 701 6.28 -6.35 -93.75
N ASP A 702 7.54 -6.66 -93.45
CA ASP A 702 8.66 -6.36 -94.33
C ASP A 702 8.45 -7.00 -95.71
N GLN A 703 8.40 -6.18 -96.77
CA GLN A 703 8.29 -6.64 -98.16
C GLN A 703 9.66 -6.88 -98.81
N ALA A 704 10.76 -6.81 -98.05
CA ALA A 704 12.11 -7.02 -98.58
C ALA A 704 12.59 -8.48 -98.51
N ILE A 705 11.94 -9.39 -99.25
CA ILE A 705 12.60 -10.54 -99.90
C ILE A 705 11.97 -10.73 -101.29
N ALA A 706 12.51 -10.04 -102.30
CA ALA A 706 12.62 -10.50 -103.69
C ALA A 706 13.22 -9.38 -104.57
N ALA A 707 14.54 -9.28 -104.57
CA ALA A 707 15.34 -8.90 -105.75
C ALA A 707 16.73 -9.53 -105.62
#